data_AF-A0A7S1HRS9-F1
#
_entry.id   AF-A0A7S1HRS9-F1
#
_cell.length_a   1.000
_cell.length_b   1.000
_cell.length_c   1.000
_cell.angle_alpha   90.00
_cell.angle_beta   90.00
_cell.angle_gamma   90.00
#
_symmetry.space_group_name_H-M   'P 1'
#
loop_
_entity.id
_entity.type
_entity.pdbx_description
1 polymer ?
#
loop_
_entity_poly.entity_id
_entity_poly.type
_entity_poly.pdbx_seq_one_letter_code
_entity_poly.pdbx_strand_id
1 'polypeptide(L)'
;MESKHEIEGYDALDHEIERSQRQKAHIEHLKEETTWQRKLVEEEKGAIERAKQLVEAEKLAAEQDRLQIEEDKLAVEKIRMDLEVTKKEIERLREQGQKEKEIADRMRQHVDEENQERLRIRKALEDEKKAATNLKKQAEIERAEAERLRQSVDDELQAAKKVRRQAQAEREQAEWDRKQAEEEILVAEREREFAAAEREEVLRTRRIAESVRKEVQKELELCQEERAKLITEKERAAHERRSAEQERRLAEQETKDTAAARVSAEKARQEAERKRWEAEMAMEEAERDHKAAILKHETAQSMVAQAEAEINEAKAKHAKVQEDKAMATQLLEQVDALEASALRDRQEAEKLQQQAEADNAEAARARAEADRLRSEAQAAKQEVQELEVNLTSRKEKYERVLTELQAERKTMDELRAQVEADTQELADLRQATKQLKAVEEDLHRFEEKKAEIASKLKQMEEEKPEVERQKTEVEAKLGALDLVRDQVKALEATLQQEKAALDALQQRYMAEQEKQQREAQRLEQEIQEIGQTASKRIKLSEEQAQLLVELQEVNRAREVVELERQQHVAALGQLEAERSKLREQMEAEQQVTAKMFADAEVARDEMLKAQREGARQKRDMEAARDKVLAERQALEEMIREAESERLRIAQQRQAAEEERRQWERARTAADADRIRWEEMEREVNRIETRQHGWRTWLSRNGVGPDSVSRISSGGSRAADPPPADLTQDSALSLGWPLHARRPSVLDPLMEKHAGRGMPAAFRADVSRAQTPGLDVSSIPASPLRPPASPVLTPQMEAERRFAKLEFILDHLLLVRQDFAQADTSNEGGLDLQQLGRWLERKAMPSITYTQLKNLMKQVDVNRSGRIEFWEFFAWQTFLILRLGTSVPRTDFDVWMRYAVQTNYTRIFIPKLRADRILPTSTPTDMQDTSLLST
;
A
#
# COMPACT_ATOMS: atom_id res chain seq x y z
N MET A 1 -232.02 18.39 12.17
CA MET A 1 -231.59 19.79 12.38
C MET A 1 -230.11 19.83 11.98
N GLU A 2 -229.74 19.81 10.70
CA GLU A 2 -230.08 20.68 9.55
C GLU A 2 -229.17 21.91 9.43
N SER A 3 -228.75 22.15 8.18
CA SER A 3 -228.26 23.41 7.61
C SER A 3 -226.83 23.88 7.94
N LYS A 4 -226.05 24.01 6.84
CA LYS A 4 -224.95 24.97 6.61
C LYS A 4 -223.64 24.75 7.39
N HIS A 5 -222.47 25.11 6.84
CA HIS A 5 -221.89 25.13 5.49
C HIS A 5 -220.40 25.42 5.77
N GLU A 6 -219.47 24.52 5.45
CA GLU A 6 -218.52 24.63 4.33
C GLU A 6 -217.41 25.70 4.51
N ILE A 7 -216.24 25.45 3.88
CA ILE A 7 -215.01 26.27 3.96
C ILE A 7 -214.23 26.14 5.30
N GLU A 8 -213.71 24.95 5.61
CA GLU A 8 -212.75 24.76 6.72
C GLU A 8 -211.79 23.56 6.50
N GLY A 9 -211.46 23.23 5.23
CA GLY A 9 -210.94 21.91 4.85
C GLY A 9 -209.64 21.82 4.03
N TYR A 10 -208.94 22.92 3.75
CA TYR A 10 -207.77 22.92 2.83
C TYR A 10 -206.43 23.33 3.47
N ASP A 11 -206.41 24.33 4.36
CA ASP A 11 -205.15 24.89 4.89
C ASP A 11 -204.31 23.91 5.74
N ALA A 12 -204.93 22.84 6.25
CA ALA A 12 -204.25 21.79 7.01
C ALA A 12 -203.33 20.92 6.13
N LEU A 13 -203.66 20.73 4.84
CA LEU A 13 -202.90 19.87 3.95
C LEU A 13 -201.62 20.56 3.45
N ASP A 14 -201.70 21.84 3.10
CA ASP A 14 -200.56 22.60 2.60
C ASP A 14 -199.46 22.76 3.67
N HIS A 15 -199.81 22.92 4.95
CA HIS A 15 -198.82 22.92 6.03
C HIS A 15 -198.16 21.55 6.30
N GLU A 16 -198.78 20.43 5.91
CA GLU A 16 -198.17 19.09 5.95
C GLU A 16 -197.25 18.89 4.74
N ILE A 17 -197.67 19.36 3.55
CA ILE A 17 -196.86 19.37 2.32
C ILE A 17 -195.62 20.25 2.50
N GLU A 18 -195.75 21.45 3.06
CA GLU A 18 -194.60 22.29 3.44
C GLU A 18 -193.66 21.58 4.41
N ARG A 19 -194.20 20.90 5.44
CA ARG A 19 -193.37 20.15 6.41
C ARG A 19 -192.58 19.04 5.71
N SER A 20 -193.22 18.30 4.81
CA SER A 20 -192.59 17.25 4.00
C SER A 20 -191.53 17.82 3.05
N GLN A 21 -191.80 18.96 2.38
CA GLN A 21 -190.82 19.64 1.52
C GLN A 21 -189.62 20.17 2.31
N ARG A 22 -189.83 20.79 3.48
CA ARG A 22 -188.76 21.25 4.37
C ARG A 22 -187.92 20.09 4.91
N GLN A 23 -188.55 18.97 5.28
CA GLN A 23 -187.84 17.73 5.65
C GLN A 23 -187.03 17.16 4.48
N LYS A 24 -187.59 17.13 3.27
CA LYS A 24 -186.89 16.64 2.07
C LYS A 24 -185.67 17.53 1.75
N ALA A 25 -185.84 18.85 1.77
CA ALA A 25 -184.73 19.79 1.56
C ALA A 25 -183.65 19.66 2.64
N HIS A 26 -184.02 19.43 3.90
CA HIS A 26 -183.05 19.16 4.97
C HIS A 26 -182.31 17.82 4.77
N ILE A 27 -183.00 16.78 4.31
CA ILE A 27 -182.38 15.48 3.96
C ILE A 27 -181.47 15.61 2.72
N GLU A 28 -181.80 16.47 1.76
CA GLU A 28 -180.95 16.76 0.61
C GLU A 28 -179.71 17.58 1.02
N HIS A 29 -179.85 18.61 1.87
CA HIS A 29 -178.71 19.30 2.50
C HIS A 29 -177.78 18.33 3.26
N LEU A 30 -178.34 17.43 4.09
CA LEU A 30 -177.53 16.44 4.83
C LEU A 30 -176.86 15.41 3.90
N LYS A 31 -177.42 15.13 2.72
CA LYS A 31 -176.74 14.31 1.69
C LYS A 31 -175.61 15.09 1.03
N GLU A 32 -175.83 16.35 0.68
CA GLU A 32 -174.77 17.21 0.13
C GLU A 32 -173.64 17.37 1.13
N GLU A 33 -173.94 17.70 2.38
CA GLU A 33 -172.99 17.81 3.49
C GLU A 33 -172.22 16.49 3.73
N THR A 34 -172.88 15.34 3.79
CA THR A 34 -172.19 14.03 3.93
C THR A 34 -171.49 13.53 2.67
N THR A 35 -171.70 14.15 1.50
CA THR A 35 -170.84 13.94 0.31
C THR A 35 -169.67 14.91 0.28
N TRP A 36 -169.84 16.14 0.79
CA TRP A 36 -168.75 17.11 0.97
C TRP A 36 -167.75 16.63 2.03
N GLN A 37 -168.23 16.19 3.20
CA GLN A 37 -167.40 15.56 4.24
C GLN A 37 -166.68 14.31 3.72
N ARG A 38 -167.32 13.50 2.86
CA ARG A 38 -166.65 12.35 2.22
C ARG A 38 -165.57 12.77 1.22
N LYS A 39 -165.78 13.82 0.42
CA LYS A 39 -164.73 14.39 -0.43
C LYS A 39 -163.56 14.89 0.40
N LEU A 40 -163.82 15.65 1.47
CA LEU A 40 -162.81 16.16 2.39
C LEU A 40 -161.98 15.01 2.99
N VAL A 41 -162.62 13.93 3.45
CA VAL A 41 -161.93 12.75 4.00
C VAL A 41 -161.10 11.99 2.95
N GLU A 42 -161.53 11.90 1.69
CA GLU A 42 -160.69 11.31 0.62
C GLU A 42 -159.55 12.25 0.18
N GLU A 43 -159.74 13.58 0.22
CA GLU A 43 -158.69 14.57 0.00
C GLU A 43 -157.64 14.54 1.13
N GLU A 44 -158.06 14.41 2.38
CA GLU A 44 -157.21 14.20 3.56
C GLU A 44 -156.46 12.88 3.48
N LYS A 45 -157.12 11.76 3.15
CA LYS A 45 -156.44 10.47 2.88
C LYS A 45 -155.41 10.61 1.77
N GLY A 46 -155.73 11.29 0.67
CA GLY A 46 -154.80 11.55 -0.42
C GLY A 46 -153.62 12.44 0.01
N ALA A 47 -153.84 13.41 0.91
CA ALA A 47 -152.77 14.21 1.51
C ALA A 47 -151.88 13.36 2.45
N ILE A 48 -152.47 12.52 3.29
CA ILE A 48 -151.77 11.58 4.18
C ILE A 48 -150.94 10.58 3.38
N GLU A 49 -151.47 10.02 2.29
CA GLU A 49 -150.73 9.04 1.48
C GLU A 49 -149.56 9.69 0.72
N ARG A 50 -149.74 10.91 0.22
CA ARG A 50 -148.62 11.72 -0.33
C ARG A 50 -147.58 12.05 0.76
N ALA A 51 -148.01 12.37 1.98
CA ALA A 51 -147.10 12.64 3.09
C ALA A 51 -146.29 11.38 3.48
N LYS A 52 -146.91 10.18 3.50
CA LYS A 52 -146.18 8.91 3.67
C LYS A 52 -145.16 8.69 2.56
N GLN A 53 -145.54 8.90 1.29
CA GLN A 53 -144.65 8.74 0.14
C GLN A 53 -143.44 9.69 0.21
N LEU A 54 -143.63 10.92 0.68
CA LEU A 54 -142.55 11.86 0.97
C LEU A 54 -141.66 11.37 2.12
N VAL A 55 -142.24 10.91 3.23
CA VAL A 55 -141.47 10.38 4.39
C VAL A 55 -140.67 9.11 4.02
N GLU A 56 -141.21 8.19 3.22
CA GLU A 56 -140.44 7.04 2.75
C GLU A 56 -139.35 7.45 1.74
N ALA A 57 -139.58 8.48 0.91
CA ALA A 57 -138.54 9.04 0.04
C ALA A 57 -137.42 9.74 0.84
N GLU A 58 -137.76 10.50 1.88
CA GLU A 58 -136.80 11.13 2.80
C GLU A 58 -135.98 10.09 3.57
N LYS A 59 -136.60 8.99 4.05
CA LYS A 59 -135.86 7.86 4.64
C LYS A 59 -134.89 7.24 3.66
N LEU A 60 -135.32 6.98 2.42
CA LEU A 60 -134.50 6.29 1.43
C LEU A 60 -133.34 7.18 0.97
N ALA A 61 -133.55 8.50 0.88
CA ALA A 61 -132.47 9.48 0.71
C ALA A 61 -131.51 9.49 1.92
N ALA A 62 -132.02 9.50 3.15
CA ALA A 62 -131.19 9.46 4.36
C ALA A 62 -130.40 8.15 4.51
N GLU A 63 -130.91 7.01 4.01
CA GLU A 63 -130.15 5.76 3.92
C GLU A 63 -129.08 5.80 2.84
N GLN A 64 -129.33 6.44 1.69
CA GLN A 64 -128.30 6.70 0.67
C GLN A 64 -127.19 7.61 1.20
N ASP A 65 -127.53 8.71 1.86
CA ASP A 65 -126.56 9.59 2.54
C ASP A 65 -125.77 8.82 3.60
N ARG A 66 -126.40 7.94 4.38
CA ARG A 66 -125.71 7.13 5.40
C ARG A 66 -124.71 6.16 4.76
N LEU A 67 -125.06 5.54 3.63
CA LEU A 67 -124.16 4.66 2.89
C LEU A 67 -122.99 5.44 2.28
N GLN A 68 -123.22 6.62 1.70
CA GLN A 68 -122.14 7.49 1.20
C GLN A 68 -121.20 7.90 2.33
N ILE A 69 -121.73 8.24 3.50
CA ILE A 69 -120.94 8.54 4.71
C ILE A 69 -120.17 7.31 5.23
N GLU A 70 -120.63 6.08 4.98
CA GLU A 70 -119.90 4.85 5.29
C GLU A 70 -118.78 4.58 4.27
N GLU A 71 -119.00 4.82 2.97
CA GLU A 71 -117.96 4.76 1.93
C GLU A 71 -116.86 5.82 2.14
N ASP A 72 -117.25 7.07 2.41
CA ASP A 72 -116.32 8.19 2.63
C ASP A 72 -115.43 7.94 3.86
N LYS A 73 -115.96 7.31 4.93
CA LYS A 73 -115.16 6.89 6.09
C LYS A 73 -114.11 5.85 5.70
N LEU A 74 -114.47 4.85 4.91
CA LEU A 74 -113.54 3.81 4.43
C LEU A 74 -112.46 4.42 3.50
N ALA A 75 -112.83 5.40 2.67
CA ALA A 75 -111.88 6.14 1.84
C ALA A 75 -110.89 6.96 2.70
N VAL A 76 -111.38 7.66 3.73
CA VAL A 76 -110.54 8.43 4.68
C VAL A 76 -109.64 7.50 5.51
N GLU A 77 -110.13 6.34 5.94
CA GLU A 77 -109.32 5.36 6.67
C GLU A 77 -108.22 4.75 5.79
N LYS A 78 -108.52 4.45 4.52
CA LYS A 78 -107.51 4.03 3.54
C LYS A 78 -106.45 5.11 3.31
N ILE A 79 -106.86 6.36 3.07
CA ILE A 79 -105.95 7.51 2.92
C ILE A 79 -105.06 7.67 4.17
N ARG A 80 -105.63 7.47 5.37
CA ARG A 80 -104.86 7.48 6.62
C ARG A 80 -103.82 6.35 6.66
N MET A 81 -104.15 5.12 6.26
CA MET A 81 -103.19 4.03 6.21
C MET A 81 -102.05 4.32 5.21
N ASP A 82 -102.36 4.84 4.03
CA ASP A 82 -101.37 5.23 3.02
C ASP A 82 -100.47 6.39 3.53
N LEU A 83 -101.02 7.32 4.31
CA LEU A 83 -100.26 8.37 5.01
C LEU A 83 -99.37 7.81 6.12
N GLU A 84 -99.81 6.80 6.88
CA GLU A 84 -98.97 6.15 7.89
C GLU A 84 -97.84 5.30 7.27
N VAL A 85 -98.06 4.71 6.09
CA VAL A 85 -97.02 4.00 5.31
C VAL A 85 -96.00 4.99 4.74
N THR A 86 -96.45 6.04 4.04
CA THR A 86 -95.56 7.05 3.46
C THR A 86 -94.78 7.83 4.52
N LYS A 87 -95.37 8.11 5.70
CA LYS A 87 -94.64 8.68 6.84
C LYS A 87 -93.48 7.78 7.30
N LYS A 88 -93.71 6.47 7.48
CA LYS A 88 -92.68 5.51 7.88
C LYS A 88 -91.55 5.43 6.83
N GLU A 89 -91.87 5.56 5.55
CA GLU A 89 -90.86 5.58 4.48
C GLU A 89 -90.05 6.88 4.47
N ILE A 90 -90.70 8.03 4.70
CA ILE A 90 -90.01 9.33 4.89
C ILE A 90 -89.07 9.29 6.12
N GLU A 91 -89.45 8.59 7.20
CA GLU A 91 -88.60 8.40 8.37
C GLU A 91 -87.38 7.52 8.06
N ARG A 92 -87.55 6.40 7.32
CA ARG A 92 -86.43 5.58 6.81
C ARG A 92 -85.47 6.37 5.92
N LEU A 93 -85.99 7.14 4.97
CA LEU A 93 -85.19 7.96 4.06
C LEU A 93 -84.41 9.05 4.79
N ARG A 94 -84.96 9.60 5.88
CA ARG A 94 -84.24 10.53 6.78
C ARG A 94 -83.12 9.84 7.54
N GLU A 95 -83.35 8.65 8.09
CA GLU A 95 -82.28 7.87 8.71
C GLU A 95 -81.17 7.49 7.72
N GLN A 96 -81.53 7.11 6.49
CA GLN A 96 -80.56 6.82 5.44
C GLN A 96 -79.73 8.06 5.09
N GLY A 97 -80.38 9.21 4.86
CA GLY A 97 -79.68 10.48 4.59
C GLY A 97 -78.78 10.95 5.74
N GLN A 98 -79.13 10.62 7.00
CA GLN A 98 -78.24 10.85 8.15
C GLN A 98 -77.00 9.93 8.11
N LYS A 99 -77.19 8.63 7.86
CA LYS A 99 -76.09 7.64 7.72
C LYS A 99 -75.17 7.98 6.55
N GLU A 100 -75.72 8.40 5.41
CA GLU A 100 -74.96 8.88 4.25
C GLU A 100 -74.19 10.18 4.55
N LYS A 101 -74.79 11.11 5.30
CA LYS A 101 -74.08 12.31 5.77
C LYS A 101 -72.92 11.96 6.70
N GLU A 102 -73.12 11.06 7.67
CA GLU A 102 -72.03 10.59 8.54
C GLU A 102 -70.89 9.94 7.76
N ILE A 103 -71.20 9.13 6.74
CA ILE A 103 -70.19 8.52 5.87
C ILE A 103 -69.44 9.61 5.10
N ALA A 104 -70.15 10.60 4.53
CA ALA A 104 -69.54 11.71 3.82
C ALA A 104 -68.63 12.56 4.73
N ASP A 105 -69.05 12.85 5.96
CA ASP A 105 -68.27 13.67 6.90
C ASP A 105 -67.05 12.90 7.46
N ARG A 106 -67.15 11.57 7.66
CA ARG A 106 -65.97 10.70 7.91
C ARG A 106 -65.01 10.66 6.72
N MET A 107 -65.53 10.64 5.49
CA MET A 107 -64.70 10.72 4.27
C MET A 107 -63.97 12.06 4.15
N ARG A 108 -64.60 13.19 4.54
CA ARG A 108 -63.90 14.49 4.64
C ARG A 108 -62.74 14.43 5.62
N GLN A 109 -62.98 13.91 6.83
CA GLN A 109 -61.94 13.77 7.87
C GLN A 109 -60.73 12.96 7.36
N HIS A 110 -60.96 11.80 6.74
CA HIS A 110 -59.88 10.99 6.16
C HIS A 110 -59.13 11.73 5.04
N VAL A 111 -59.83 12.52 4.20
CA VAL A 111 -59.18 13.33 3.15
C VAL A 111 -58.35 14.47 3.75
N ASP A 112 -58.82 15.11 4.82
CA ASP A 112 -58.09 16.17 5.53
C ASP A 112 -56.85 15.62 6.28
N GLU A 113 -56.96 14.42 6.87
CA GLU A 113 -55.84 13.68 7.46
C GLU A 113 -54.81 13.28 6.39
N GLU A 114 -55.25 12.70 5.26
CA GLU A 114 -54.35 12.35 4.14
C GLU A 114 -53.67 13.61 3.57
N ASN A 115 -54.37 14.75 3.49
CA ASN A 115 -53.79 16.02 3.08
C ASN A 115 -52.75 16.55 4.08
N GLN A 116 -52.98 16.41 5.39
CA GLN A 116 -51.98 16.74 6.41
C GLN A 116 -50.74 15.83 6.33
N GLU A 117 -50.93 14.53 6.10
CA GLU A 117 -49.82 13.59 5.92
C GLU A 117 -49.01 13.92 4.65
N ARG A 118 -49.69 14.18 3.52
CA ARG A 118 -49.05 14.66 2.28
C ARG A 118 -48.23 15.94 2.51
N LEU A 119 -48.70 16.88 3.34
CA LEU A 119 -47.96 18.08 3.72
C LEU A 119 -46.73 17.77 4.58
N ARG A 120 -46.83 16.84 5.55
CA ARG A 120 -45.69 16.37 6.36
C ARG A 120 -44.63 15.70 5.49
N ILE A 121 -45.03 14.79 4.60
CA ILE A 121 -44.16 14.10 3.63
C ILE A 121 -43.49 15.11 2.70
N ARG A 122 -44.23 16.09 2.17
CA ARG A 122 -43.67 17.16 1.33
C ARG A 122 -42.59 17.96 2.05
N LYS A 123 -42.84 18.36 3.31
CA LYS A 123 -41.85 19.09 4.11
C LYS A 123 -40.59 18.25 4.35
N ALA A 124 -40.75 16.98 4.72
CA ALA A 124 -39.63 16.05 4.89
C ALA A 124 -38.78 15.93 3.61
N LEU A 125 -39.41 15.79 2.44
CA LEU A 125 -38.74 15.75 1.13
C LEU A 125 -38.05 17.09 0.77
N GLU A 126 -38.57 18.23 1.20
CA GLU A 126 -37.94 19.53 1.00
C GLU A 126 -36.72 19.73 1.93
N ASP A 127 -36.76 19.20 3.16
CA ASP A 127 -35.63 19.22 4.10
C ASP A 127 -34.55 18.17 3.74
N GLU A 128 -34.94 16.99 3.26
CA GLU A 128 -34.03 15.98 2.68
C GLU A 128 -33.30 16.52 1.43
N LYS A 129 -34.00 17.24 0.55
CA LYS A 129 -33.35 17.93 -0.59
C LYS A 129 -32.31 18.95 -0.14
N LYS A 130 -32.56 19.71 0.93
CA LYS A 130 -31.56 20.64 1.49
C LYS A 130 -30.34 19.87 2.01
N ALA A 131 -30.55 18.78 2.75
CA ALA A 131 -29.47 17.90 3.23
C ALA A 131 -28.64 17.34 2.06
N ALA A 132 -29.29 16.82 1.01
CA ALA A 132 -28.63 16.33 -0.20
C ALA A 132 -27.82 17.43 -0.92
N THR A 133 -28.32 18.67 -1.00
CA THR A 133 -27.55 19.78 -1.59
C THR A 133 -26.34 20.19 -0.74
N ASN A 134 -26.41 20.05 0.58
CA ASN A 134 -25.28 20.33 1.47
C ASN A 134 -24.22 19.22 1.38
N LEU A 135 -24.63 17.95 1.39
CA LEU A 135 -23.74 16.81 1.14
C LEU A 135 -23.04 16.90 -0.23
N LYS A 136 -23.76 17.35 -1.28
CA LYS A 136 -23.16 17.60 -2.60
C LYS A 136 -22.07 18.68 -2.56
N LYS A 137 -22.32 19.81 -1.89
CA LYS A 137 -21.31 20.88 -1.72
C LYS A 137 -20.09 20.38 -0.95
N GLN A 138 -20.30 19.56 0.08
CA GLN A 138 -19.21 19.01 0.88
C GLN A 138 -18.36 18.03 0.06
N ALA A 139 -18.99 17.12 -0.72
CA ALA A 139 -18.28 16.26 -1.66
C ALA A 139 -17.59 17.02 -2.81
N GLU A 140 -18.04 18.23 -3.15
CA GLU A 140 -17.36 19.12 -4.10
C GLU A 140 -16.12 19.80 -3.47
N ILE A 141 -16.16 20.14 -2.18
CA ILE A 141 -15.01 20.63 -1.41
C ILE A 141 -13.96 19.52 -1.25
N GLU A 142 -14.36 18.33 -0.78
CA GLU A 142 -13.46 17.17 -0.58
C GLU A 142 -12.74 16.77 -1.88
N ARG A 143 -13.41 16.91 -3.04
CA ARG A 143 -12.78 16.72 -4.36
C ARG A 143 -11.74 17.78 -4.69
N ALA A 144 -12.04 19.06 -4.43
CA ALA A 144 -11.09 20.15 -4.67
C ALA A 144 -9.86 20.05 -3.76
N GLU A 145 -10.02 19.55 -2.53
CA GLU A 145 -8.90 19.26 -1.63
C GLU A 145 -8.08 18.05 -2.10
N ALA A 146 -8.73 16.96 -2.53
CA ALA A 146 -8.04 15.81 -3.11
C ALA A 146 -7.30 16.15 -4.43
N GLU A 147 -7.82 17.10 -5.21
CA GLU A 147 -7.17 17.58 -6.44
C GLU A 147 -5.96 18.49 -6.16
N ARG A 148 -6.04 19.35 -5.15
CA ARG A 148 -4.88 20.11 -4.63
C ARG A 148 -3.78 19.19 -4.08
N LEU A 149 -4.14 18.14 -3.34
CA LEU A 149 -3.19 17.16 -2.83
C LEU A 149 -2.48 16.40 -3.96
N ARG A 150 -3.20 16.07 -5.05
CA ARG A 150 -2.57 15.50 -6.25
C ARG A 150 -1.57 16.45 -6.90
N GLN A 151 -1.94 17.73 -7.06
CA GLN A 151 -1.03 18.75 -7.59
C GLN A 151 0.24 18.88 -6.73
N SER A 152 0.11 18.92 -5.40
CA SER A 152 1.26 18.94 -4.47
C SER A 152 2.18 17.72 -4.65
N VAL A 153 1.61 16.52 -4.79
CA VAL A 153 2.38 15.28 -5.00
C VAL A 153 3.05 15.25 -6.38
N ASP A 154 2.41 15.77 -7.43
CA ASP A 154 3.04 15.91 -8.75
C ASP A 154 4.19 16.94 -8.73
N ASP A 155 4.03 18.07 -8.05
CA ASP A 155 5.09 19.08 -7.87
C ASP A 155 6.28 18.53 -7.06
N GLU A 156 6.01 17.83 -5.94
CA GLU A 156 7.03 17.09 -5.17
C GLU A 156 7.74 16.03 -6.03
N LEU A 157 7.01 15.31 -6.88
CA LEU A 157 7.58 14.33 -7.81
C LEU A 157 8.46 14.99 -8.88
N GLN A 158 8.13 16.19 -9.37
CA GLN A 158 9.01 16.94 -10.27
C GLN A 158 10.24 17.52 -9.54
N ALA A 159 10.08 17.99 -8.30
CA ALA A 159 11.21 18.39 -7.45
C ALA A 159 12.17 17.22 -7.20
N ALA A 160 11.65 16.04 -6.84
CA ALA A 160 12.44 14.82 -6.67
C ALA A 160 13.14 14.38 -7.95
N LYS A 161 12.50 14.49 -9.13
CA LYS A 161 13.13 14.25 -10.43
C LYS A 161 14.27 15.26 -10.71
N LYS A 162 14.11 16.53 -10.33
CA LYS A 162 15.16 17.56 -10.45
C LYS A 162 16.35 17.25 -9.54
N VAL A 163 16.11 16.95 -8.26
CA VAL A 163 17.15 16.53 -7.30
C VAL A 163 17.86 15.27 -7.77
N ARG A 164 17.15 14.26 -8.29
CA ARG A 164 17.77 13.05 -8.86
C ARG A 164 18.66 13.35 -10.06
N ARG A 165 18.28 14.26 -10.95
CA ARG A 165 19.13 14.69 -12.08
C ARG A 165 20.38 15.43 -11.60
N GLN A 166 20.24 16.30 -10.61
CA GLN A 166 21.38 17.01 -10.02
C GLN A 166 22.34 16.02 -9.33
N ALA A 167 21.84 15.13 -8.47
CA ALA A 167 22.63 14.09 -7.82
C ALA A 167 23.22 13.04 -8.79
N GLN A 168 22.75 12.96 -10.03
CA GLN A 168 23.39 12.19 -11.09
C GLN A 168 24.55 12.98 -11.72
N ALA A 169 24.35 14.26 -12.07
CA ALA A 169 25.43 15.12 -12.56
C ALA A 169 26.57 15.28 -11.54
N GLU A 170 26.25 15.35 -10.24
CA GLU A 170 27.23 15.38 -9.15
C GLU A 170 28.04 14.08 -9.06
N ARG A 171 27.46 12.92 -9.41
CA ARG A 171 28.19 11.64 -9.52
C ARG A 171 29.06 11.58 -10.76
N GLU A 172 28.54 12.03 -11.90
CA GLU A 172 29.30 12.09 -13.16
C GLU A 172 30.51 13.03 -13.03
N GLN A 173 30.36 14.15 -12.32
CA GLN A 173 31.47 15.02 -11.92
C GLN A 173 32.44 14.33 -10.96
N ALA A 174 31.94 13.68 -9.89
CA ALA A 174 32.82 12.99 -8.93
C ALA A 174 33.59 11.79 -9.55
N GLU A 175 33.03 11.13 -10.57
CA GLU A 175 33.74 10.12 -11.36
C GLU A 175 34.79 10.73 -12.30
N TRP A 176 34.58 11.96 -12.78
CA TRP A 176 35.59 12.70 -13.55
C TRP A 176 36.73 13.20 -12.64
N ASP A 177 36.39 13.84 -11.51
CA ASP A 177 37.35 14.27 -10.48
C ASP A 177 38.20 13.09 -10.00
N ARG A 178 37.57 11.92 -9.80
CA ARG A 178 38.27 10.69 -9.43
C ARG A 178 39.26 10.22 -10.51
N LYS A 179 38.89 10.28 -11.80
CA LYS A 179 39.81 9.90 -12.89
C LYS A 179 41.00 10.85 -12.96
N GLN A 180 40.80 12.15 -12.77
CA GLN A 180 41.91 13.10 -12.67
C GLN A 180 42.80 12.81 -11.45
N ALA A 181 42.24 12.47 -10.29
CA ALA A 181 43.03 12.05 -9.13
C ALA A 181 43.79 10.73 -9.37
N GLU A 182 43.21 9.77 -10.11
CA GLU A 182 43.89 8.53 -10.50
C GLU A 182 45.03 8.78 -11.52
N GLU A 183 44.87 9.76 -12.42
CA GLU A 183 45.94 10.24 -13.32
C GLU A 183 47.05 10.99 -12.56
N GLU A 184 46.70 11.86 -11.61
CA GLU A 184 47.67 12.54 -10.72
C GLU A 184 48.47 11.54 -9.88
N ILE A 185 47.82 10.49 -9.37
CA ILE A 185 48.51 9.40 -8.64
C ILE A 185 49.49 8.68 -9.57
N LEU A 186 49.12 8.36 -10.82
CA LEU A 186 50.02 7.73 -11.79
C LEU A 186 51.22 8.63 -12.17
N VAL A 187 51.03 9.96 -12.20
CA VAL A 187 52.15 10.91 -12.37
C VAL A 187 53.06 10.88 -11.13
N ALA A 188 52.49 11.00 -9.93
CA ALA A 188 53.25 10.96 -8.68
C ALA A 188 53.95 9.62 -8.44
N GLU A 189 53.43 8.50 -8.95
CA GLU A 189 54.10 7.20 -8.93
C GLU A 189 55.30 7.16 -9.88
N ARG A 190 55.19 7.69 -11.11
CA ARG A 190 56.34 7.84 -12.03
C ARG A 190 57.42 8.77 -11.46
N GLU A 191 57.05 9.85 -10.79
CA GLU A 191 57.99 10.72 -10.08
C GLU A 191 58.69 10.00 -8.92
N ARG A 192 57.97 9.13 -8.19
CA ARG A 192 58.57 8.29 -7.14
C ARG A 192 59.50 7.21 -7.71
N GLU A 193 59.17 6.61 -8.85
CA GLU A 193 60.05 5.68 -9.56
C GLU A 193 61.32 6.38 -10.05
N PHE A 194 61.20 7.58 -10.62
CA PHE A 194 62.34 8.40 -11.03
C PHE A 194 63.22 8.78 -9.83
N ALA A 195 62.63 9.30 -8.75
CA ALA A 195 63.36 9.62 -7.52
C ALA A 195 63.95 8.37 -6.84
N ALA A 196 63.38 7.17 -7.05
CA ALA A 196 63.97 5.92 -6.60
C ALA A 196 65.17 5.50 -7.46
N ALA A 197 65.13 5.73 -8.77
CA ALA A 197 66.26 5.52 -9.68
C ALA A 197 67.43 6.46 -9.36
N GLU A 198 67.16 7.77 -9.15
CA GLU A 198 68.16 8.73 -8.66
C GLU A 198 68.79 8.29 -7.33
N ARG A 199 67.99 7.79 -6.38
CA ARG A 199 68.49 7.24 -5.12
C ARG A 199 69.37 6.00 -5.32
N GLU A 200 69.04 5.12 -6.26
CA GLU A 200 69.91 3.98 -6.60
C GLU A 200 71.24 4.46 -7.22
N GLU A 201 71.24 5.51 -8.05
CA GLU A 201 72.46 6.12 -8.59
C GLU A 201 73.31 6.83 -7.52
N VAL A 202 72.68 7.56 -6.60
CA VAL A 202 73.33 8.12 -5.41
C VAL A 202 73.89 7.01 -4.51
N LEU A 203 73.22 5.85 -4.42
CA LEU A 203 73.75 4.68 -3.71
C LEU A 203 74.90 4.01 -4.47
N ARG A 204 74.90 3.97 -5.81
CA ARG A 204 76.03 3.45 -6.62
C ARG A 204 77.27 4.34 -6.49
N THR A 205 77.11 5.65 -6.66
CA THR A 205 78.20 6.63 -6.46
C THR A 205 78.71 6.62 -5.02
N ARG A 206 77.81 6.45 -4.02
CA ARG A 206 78.22 6.21 -2.63
C ARG A 206 79.00 4.90 -2.44
N ARG A 207 78.59 3.78 -3.06
CA ARG A 207 79.34 2.50 -2.98
C ARG A 207 80.75 2.65 -3.56
N ILE A 208 80.91 3.42 -4.65
CA ILE A 208 82.23 3.76 -5.24
C ILE A 208 83.04 4.66 -4.29
N ALA A 209 82.43 5.69 -3.70
CA ALA A 209 83.11 6.52 -2.70
C ALA A 209 83.51 5.72 -1.44
N GLU A 210 82.74 4.70 -1.06
CA GLU A 210 83.06 3.78 0.04
C GLU A 210 84.13 2.73 -0.33
N SER A 211 84.28 2.32 -1.60
CA SER A 211 85.43 1.50 -2.02
C SER A 211 86.72 2.32 -2.03
N VAL A 212 86.70 3.52 -2.61
CA VAL A 212 87.85 4.45 -2.61
C VAL A 212 88.26 4.80 -1.17
N ARG A 213 87.32 5.04 -0.25
CA ARG A 213 87.64 5.24 1.18
C ARG A 213 88.30 4.02 1.82
N LYS A 214 87.91 2.80 1.45
CA LYS A 214 88.55 1.56 1.95
C LYS A 214 89.95 1.34 1.35
N GLU A 215 90.20 1.81 0.13
CA GLU A 215 91.52 1.76 -0.48
C GLU A 215 92.46 2.79 0.17
N VAL A 216 92.02 4.05 0.30
CA VAL A 216 92.75 5.09 1.05
C VAL A 216 92.97 4.69 2.51
N GLN A 217 92.04 3.97 3.14
CA GLN A 217 92.24 3.44 4.49
C GLN A 217 93.29 2.33 4.53
N LYS A 218 93.35 1.41 3.55
CA LYS A 218 94.44 0.42 3.46
C LYS A 218 95.81 1.06 3.24
N GLU A 219 95.88 2.11 2.43
CA GLU A 219 97.11 2.90 2.24
C GLU A 219 97.52 3.59 3.54
N LEU A 220 96.56 4.16 4.29
CA LEU A 220 96.79 4.75 5.60
C LEU A 220 97.25 3.70 6.63
N GLU A 221 96.67 2.49 6.61
CA GLU A 221 97.06 1.36 7.46
C GLU A 221 98.48 0.87 7.11
N LEU A 222 98.85 0.79 5.83
CA LEU A 222 100.22 0.53 5.37
C LEU A 222 101.21 1.59 5.86
N CYS A 223 100.90 2.88 5.71
CA CYS A 223 101.75 3.96 6.22
C CYS A 223 101.83 3.96 7.76
N GLN A 224 100.78 3.52 8.46
CA GLN A 224 100.82 3.32 9.91
C GLN A 224 101.67 2.10 10.30
N GLU A 225 101.63 1.00 9.55
CA GLU A 225 102.53 -0.13 9.75
C GLU A 225 104.00 0.22 9.50
N GLU A 226 104.31 0.96 8.44
CA GLU A 226 105.68 1.44 8.17
C GLU A 226 106.18 2.36 9.29
N ARG A 227 105.33 3.28 9.73
CA ARG A 227 105.62 4.13 10.88
C ARG A 227 105.77 3.32 12.18
N ALA A 228 104.99 2.26 12.37
CA ALA A 228 105.11 1.36 13.52
C ALA A 228 106.43 0.55 13.46
N LYS A 229 106.81 0.03 12.28
CA LYS A 229 108.10 -0.64 12.05
C LYS A 229 109.26 0.30 12.44
N LEU A 230 109.26 1.54 11.92
CA LEU A 230 110.25 2.57 12.29
C LEU A 230 110.25 2.93 13.79
N ILE A 231 109.08 2.92 14.45
CA ILE A 231 109.00 3.09 15.91
C ILE A 231 109.63 1.88 16.63
N THR A 232 109.30 0.65 16.24
CA THR A 232 109.88 -0.56 16.87
C THR A 232 111.38 -0.69 16.64
N GLU A 233 111.92 -0.24 15.50
CA GLU A 233 113.36 -0.17 15.25
C GLU A 233 114.04 0.89 16.14
N LYS A 234 113.42 2.07 16.28
CA LYS A 234 113.88 3.12 17.20
C LYS A 234 113.82 2.67 18.67
N GLU A 235 112.79 1.92 19.05
CA GLU A 235 112.63 1.35 20.39
C GLU A 235 113.60 0.19 20.64
N ARG A 236 113.90 -0.63 19.63
CA ARG A 236 114.93 -1.67 19.67
C ARG A 236 116.32 -1.05 19.88
N ALA A 237 116.69 -0.02 19.11
CA ALA A 237 117.91 0.74 19.32
C ALA A 237 117.96 1.45 20.69
N ALA A 238 116.82 1.84 21.24
CA ALA A 238 116.71 2.38 22.61
C ALA A 238 116.75 1.30 23.69
N HIS A 239 116.33 0.07 23.39
CA HIS A 239 116.40 -1.10 24.26
C HIS A 239 117.83 -1.64 24.33
N GLU A 240 118.53 -1.74 23.19
CA GLU A 240 119.94 -2.13 23.13
C GLU A 240 120.83 -1.16 23.93
N ARG A 241 120.56 0.15 23.84
CA ARG A 241 121.21 1.16 24.71
C ARG A 241 120.88 0.95 26.19
N ARG A 242 119.63 0.63 26.53
CA ARG A 242 119.22 0.31 27.91
C ARG A 242 119.83 -0.99 28.43
N SER A 243 120.02 -2.01 27.58
CA SER A 243 120.70 -3.27 27.93
C SER A 243 122.15 -3.00 28.30
N ALA A 244 122.91 -2.31 27.44
CA ALA A 244 124.30 -1.94 27.71
C ALA A 244 124.44 -1.04 28.97
N GLU A 245 123.44 -0.23 29.29
CA GLU A 245 123.41 0.56 30.53
C GLU A 245 123.00 -0.29 31.76
N GLN A 246 122.10 -1.26 31.60
CA GLN A 246 121.74 -2.23 32.64
C GLN A 246 122.87 -3.20 32.95
N GLU A 247 123.61 -3.68 31.96
CA GLU A 247 124.81 -4.51 32.11
C GLU A 247 125.89 -3.76 32.93
N ARG A 248 126.10 -2.46 32.64
CA ARG A 248 126.95 -1.59 33.49
C ARG A 248 126.44 -1.48 34.92
N ARG A 249 125.13 -1.28 35.11
CA ARG A 249 124.53 -1.19 36.46
C ARG A 249 124.57 -2.52 37.21
N LEU A 250 124.44 -3.66 36.53
CA LEU A 250 124.56 -4.99 37.12
C LEU A 250 126.00 -5.26 37.58
N ALA A 251 126.99 -4.90 36.77
CA ALA A 251 128.40 -4.96 37.18
C ALA A 251 128.69 -4.09 38.42
N GLU A 252 128.07 -2.91 38.55
CA GLU A 252 128.13 -2.13 39.80
C GLU A 252 127.32 -2.77 40.95
N GLN A 253 126.20 -3.42 40.66
CA GLN A 253 125.29 -4.00 41.66
C GLN A 253 125.90 -5.26 42.30
N GLU A 254 126.57 -6.11 41.53
CA GLU A 254 127.26 -7.30 42.07
C GLU A 254 128.35 -6.94 43.10
N THR A 255 129.02 -5.79 42.93
CA THR A 255 129.98 -5.27 43.93
C THR A 255 129.33 -4.77 45.22
N LYS A 256 128.01 -4.55 45.23
CA LYS A 256 127.21 -4.08 46.37
C LYS A 256 126.47 -5.25 47.03
N ASP A 257 125.92 -6.17 46.24
CA ASP A 257 125.13 -7.30 46.73
C ASP A 257 126.01 -8.38 47.39
N THR A 258 127.28 -8.50 46.99
CA THR A 258 128.30 -9.27 47.71
C THR A 258 128.57 -8.74 49.13
N ALA A 259 128.32 -7.45 49.40
CA ALA A 259 128.33 -6.90 50.75
C ALA A 259 126.97 -7.10 51.47
N ALA A 260 125.85 -6.96 50.76
CA ALA A 260 124.50 -7.13 51.33
C ALA A 260 124.18 -8.57 51.76
N ALA A 261 124.70 -9.57 51.05
CA ALA A 261 124.49 -10.99 51.34
C ALA A 261 124.87 -11.39 52.78
N ARG A 262 125.87 -10.72 53.38
CA ARG A 262 126.27 -10.92 54.79
C ARG A 262 125.24 -10.47 55.81
N VAL A 263 124.33 -9.56 55.47
CA VAL A 263 123.32 -9.00 56.38
C VAL A 263 122.00 -9.80 56.33
N SER A 264 121.72 -10.45 55.20
CA SER A 264 120.48 -11.24 55.01
C SER A 264 120.44 -12.50 55.89
N ALA A 265 121.58 -13.20 56.03
CA ALA A 265 121.70 -14.44 56.80
C ALA A 265 121.35 -14.27 58.29
N GLU A 266 121.59 -13.08 58.87
CA GLU A 266 121.33 -12.79 60.28
C GLU A 266 119.82 -12.74 60.59
N LYS A 267 119.01 -12.16 59.68
CA LYS A 267 117.56 -11.98 59.88
C LYS A 267 116.77 -13.28 59.74
N ALA A 268 117.19 -14.17 58.83
CA ALA A 268 116.51 -15.44 58.58
C ALA A 268 116.42 -16.36 59.83
N ARG A 269 117.30 -16.18 60.82
CA ARG A 269 117.23 -16.90 62.11
C ARG A 269 116.05 -16.45 62.98
N GLN A 270 115.78 -15.14 63.05
CA GLN A 270 114.80 -14.58 63.99
C GLN A 270 113.34 -14.89 63.59
N GLU A 271 113.07 -15.08 62.30
CA GLU A 271 111.72 -15.38 61.80
C GLU A 271 111.31 -16.85 61.99
N ALA A 272 112.27 -17.75 62.23
CA ALA A 272 112.02 -19.16 62.50
C ALA A 272 111.48 -19.41 63.92
N GLU A 273 111.84 -18.58 64.90
CA GLU A 273 111.41 -18.74 66.29
C GLU A 273 109.94 -18.30 66.47
N ARG A 274 109.54 -17.21 65.82
CA ARG A 274 108.18 -16.65 65.92
C ARG A 274 107.08 -17.65 65.49
N LYS A 275 107.35 -18.45 64.46
CA LYS A 275 106.39 -19.44 63.92
C LYS A 275 106.18 -20.68 64.80
N ARG A 276 106.93 -20.83 65.90
CA ARG A 276 106.67 -21.90 66.89
C ARG A 276 105.53 -21.55 67.85
N TRP A 277 105.43 -20.27 68.25
CA TRP A 277 104.43 -19.82 69.22
C TRP A 277 103.00 -19.85 68.66
N GLU A 278 102.86 -19.49 67.38
CA GLU A 278 101.58 -19.48 66.65
C GLU A 278 100.97 -20.89 66.47
N ALA A 279 101.76 -21.96 66.64
CA ALA A 279 101.29 -23.36 66.55
C ALA A 279 100.77 -23.93 67.88
N GLU A 280 101.10 -23.31 69.02
CA GLU A 280 100.79 -23.83 70.36
C GLU A 280 99.36 -23.43 70.80
N MET A 281 98.98 -22.18 70.52
CA MET A 281 97.62 -21.65 70.77
C MET A 281 96.51 -22.40 70.00
N ALA A 282 96.84 -23.02 68.87
CA ALA A 282 95.86 -23.64 67.96
C ALA A 282 95.31 -25.00 68.45
N MET A 283 95.86 -25.59 69.51
CA MET A 283 95.42 -26.91 70.01
C MET A 283 94.41 -26.85 71.18
N GLU A 284 94.35 -25.77 71.96
CA GLU A 284 93.41 -25.66 73.10
C GLU A 284 91.94 -25.44 72.69
N GLU A 285 91.68 -24.98 71.47
CA GLU A 285 90.32 -24.67 71.00
C GLU A 285 89.58 -25.92 70.49
N ALA A 286 90.30 -26.90 69.93
CA ALA A 286 89.73 -28.12 69.36
C ALA A 286 89.19 -29.13 70.40
N GLU A 287 89.58 -29.04 71.68
CA GLU A 287 89.27 -30.08 72.67
C GLU A 287 87.92 -29.92 73.40
N ARG A 288 87.19 -28.83 73.14
CA ARG A 288 85.89 -28.54 73.81
C ARG A 288 84.71 -29.21 73.12
N ASP A 289 84.61 -29.10 71.80
CA ASP A 289 83.39 -29.48 71.06
C ASP A 289 83.22 -31.01 70.86
N HIS A 290 84.28 -31.80 71.03
CA HIS A 290 84.22 -33.24 70.79
C HIS A 290 83.50 -34.04 71.92
N LYS A 291 83.24 -33.44 73.08
CA LYS A 291 82.70 -34.14 74.28
C LYS A 291 81.18 -34.03 74.46
N ALA A 292 80.47 -33.28 73.62
CA ALA A 292 79.04 -33.01 73.79
C ALA A 292 78.09 -33.96 73.00
N ALA A 293 78.59 -34.69 72.01
CA ALA A 293 77.77 -35.38 70.99
C ALA A 293 77.73 -36.92 71.10
N ILE A 294 78.29 -37.52 72.16
CA ILE A 294 78.50 -38.98 72.26
C ILE A 294 77.85 -39.54 73.54
N LEU A 295 77.06 -40.62 73.38
CA LEU A 295 76.43 -41.47 74.42
C LEU A 295 75.23 -40.89 75.22
N LYS A 296 74.02 -40.95 74.61
CA LYS A 296 72.91 -41.84 75.02
C LYS A 296 71.71 -41.64 74.08
N HIS A 297 71.46 -42.47 73.06
CA HIS A 297 71.27 -43.93 72.99
C HIS A 297 69.88 -44.39 73.47
N GLU A 298 68.96 -44.44 72.50
CA GLU A 298 67.86 -45.39 72.26
C GLU A 298 66.89 -45.87 73.39
N THR A 299 65.61 -45.91 73.01
CA THR A 299 64.60 -46.90 73.45
C THR A 299 64.26 -47.03 74.94
N ALA A 300 63.54 -46.05 75.46
CA ALA A 300 62.27 -46.31 76.15
C ALA A 300 61.18 -45.60 75.32
N GLN A 301 60.21 -46.30 74.70
CA GLN A 301 59.14 -47.11 75.28
C GLN A 301 58.17 -46.32 76.17
N SER A 302 56.91 -46.32 75.75
CA SER A 302 55.71 -46.56 76.56
C SER A 302 55.66 -46.03 78.01
N MET A 303 54.69 -45.13 78.28
CA MET A 303 53.49 -45.54 79.03
C MET A 303 52.39 -44.47 79.00
N VAL A 304 51.21 -44.85 78.52
CA VAL A 304 49.96 -44.05 78.49
C VAL A 304 49.17 -44.17 79.82
N ALA A 305 49.75 -44.80 80.85
CA ALA A 305 48.97 -45.73 81.66
C ALA A 305 48.57 -45.31 83.09
N GLN A 306 49.12 -44.25 83.71
CA GLN A 306 49.17 -44.23 85.20
C GLN A 306 49.15 -42.87 85.93
N ALA A 307 48.36 -41.88 85.47
CA ALA A 307 48.11 -40.65 86.25
C ALA A 307 46.67 -40.08 86.22
N GLU A 308 45.83 -40.49 85.26
CA GLU A 308 44.45 -39.97 85.13
C GLU A 308 43.45 -40.54 86.17
N ALA A 309 43.91 -41.47 87.02
CA ALA A 309 43.06 -42.19 87.97
C ALA A 309 42.61 -41.34 89.19
N GLU A 310 43.54 -40.63 89.83
CA GLU A 310 43.33 -40.13 91.21
C GLU A 310 42.51 -38.83 91.30
N ILE A 311 42.41 -38.06 90.20
CA ILE A 311 41.66 -36.79 90.17
C ILE A 311 40.14 -36.99 90.23
N ASN A 312 39.66 -38.18 89.85
CA ASN A 312 38.22 -38.43 89.64
C ASN A 312 37.46 -38.92 90.87
N GLU A 313 38.09 -39.57 91.86
CA GLU A 313 37.33 -40.18 92.97
C GLU A 313 36.74 -39.15 93.95
N ALA A 314 37.42 -38.02 94.18
CA ALA A 314 37.03 -37.04 95.19
C ALA A 314 35.73 -36.28 94.87
N LYS A 315 35.37 -36.13 93.58
CA LYS A 315 34.24 -35.29 93.15
C LYS A 315 32.90 -36.03 93.12
N ALA A 316 32.90 -37.35 92.96
CA ALA A 316 31.69 -38.13 92.69
C ALA A 316 30.68 -38.22 93.87
N LYS A 317 31.13 -38.01 95.11
CA LYS A 317 30.37 -38.40 96.32
C LYS A 317 29.50 -37.28 96.94
N HIS A 318 29.56 -36.03 96.44
CA HIS A 318 28.81 -34.90 97.02
C HIS A 318 27.70 -34.32 96.11
N ALA A 319 27.72 -34.57 94.80
CA ALA A 319 26.70 -34.02 93.89
C ALA A 319 25.32 -34.69 94.05
N LYS A 320 25.30 -36.02 94.12
CA LYS A 320 24.09 -36.86 94.01
C LYS A 320 22.99 -36.57 95.04
N VAL A 321 23.33 -36.00 96.20
CA VAL A 321 22.38 -35.73 97.29
C VAL A 321 21.52 -34.47 97.06
N GLN A 322 21.88 -33.62 96.09
CA GLN A 322 21.09 -32.42 95.74
C GLN A 322 20.12 -32.66 94.57
N GLU A 323 20.49 -33.49 93.60
CA GLU A 323 19.66 -33.79 92.41
C GLU A 323 18.34 -34.48 92.79
N ASP A 324 18.41 -35.54 93.60
CA ASP A 324 17.26 -36.34 94.04
C ASP A 324 16.17 -35.49 94.73
N LYS A 325 16.56 -34.38 95.38
CA LYS A 325 15.61 -33.47 96.06
C LYS A 325 15.01 -32.42 95.11
N ALA A 326 15.74 -31.98 94.10
CA ALA A 326 15.20 -31.06 93.09
C ALA A 326 14.15 -31.76 92.21
N MET A 327 14.48 -32.98 91.75
CA MET A 327 13.66 -33.79 90.83
C MET A 327 12.24 -34.06 91.36
N ALA A 328 12.08 -34.32 92.66
CA ALA A 328 10.78 -34.58 93.27
C ALA A 328 9.82 -33.38 93.17
N THR A 329 10.32 -32.15 93.30
CA THR A 329 9.52 -30.92 93.15
C THR A 329 9.13 -30.68 91.70
N GLN A 330 10.08 -30.88 90.78
CA GLN A 330 9.91 -30.63 89.35
C GLN A 330 8.86 -31.56 88.71
N LEU A 331 8.73 -32.79 89.22
CA LEU A 331 7.72 -33.75 88.76
C LEU A 331 6.27 -33.36 89.14
N LEU A 332 6.07 -32.58 90.21
CA LEU A 332 4.73 -32.11 90.60
C LEU A 332 4.26 -30.96 89.70
N GLU A 333 5.11 -29.95 89.47
CA GLU A 333 4.79 -28.84 88.56
C GLU A 333 4.54 -29.32 87.11
N GLN A 334 5.17 -30.43 86.70
CA GLN A 334 4.91 -31.07 85.41
C GLN A 334 3.51 -31.67 85.27
N VAL A 335 2.89 -32.17 86.35
CA VAL A 335 1.53 -32.73 86.29
C VAL A 335 0.49 -31.63 86.09
N ASP A 336 0.55 -30.56 86.89
CA ASP A 336 -0.36 -29.41 86.77
C ASP A 336 -0.22 -28.74 85.38
N ALA A 337 1.00 -28.66 84.86
CA ALA A 337 1.27 -28.15 83.52
C ALA A 337 0.70 -29.04 82.40
N LEU A 338 0.66 -30.36 82.58
CA LEU A 338 0.08 -31.31 81.63
C LEU A 338 -1.45 -31.28 81.63
N GLU A 339 -2.11 -31.16 82.79
CA GLU A 339 -3.57 -30.96 82.83
C GLU A 339 -3.97 -29.62 82.18
N ALA A 340 -3.20 -28.57 82.44
CA ALA A 340 -3.35 -27.27 81.77
C ALA A 340 -3.00 -27.32 80.27
N SER A 341 -2.25 -28.31 79.78
CA SER A 341 -2.08 -28.57 78.34
C SER A 341 -3.34 -29.22 77.77
N ALA A 342 -3.75 -30.37 78.34
CA ALA A 342 -4.86 -31.18 77.82
C ALA A 342 -6.18 -30.41 77.67
N LEU A 343 -6.44 -29.42 78.54
CA LEU A 343 -7.60 -28.54 78.42
C LEU A 343 -7.50 -27.56 77.24
N ARG A 344 -6.31 -27.04 76.91
CA ARG A 344 -6.06 -26.22 75.72
C ARG A 344 -6.11 -27.08 74.45
N ASP A 345 -5.45 -28.23 74.46
CA ASP A 345 -5.43 -29.19 73.36
C ASP A 345 -6.86 -29.59 72.94
N ARG A 346 -7.77 -29.75 73.93
CA ARG A 346 -9.20 -29.98 73.69
C ARG A 346 -9.92 -28.77 73.07
N GLN A 347 -9.68 -27.55 73.57
CA GLN A 347 -10.27 -26.34 72.99
C GLN A 347 -9.74 -26.04 71.58
N GLU A 348 -8.53 -26.48 71.25
CA GLU A 348 -8.00 -26.41 69.89
C GLU A 348 -8.59 -27.49 69.00
N ALA A 349 -8.79 -28.73 69.49
CA ALA A 349 -9.52 -29.77 68.76
C ALA A 349 -10.96 -29.35 68.41
N GLU A 350 -11.69 -28.71 69.34
CA GLU A 350 -13.05 -28.21 69.09
C GLU A 350 -13.07 -27.07 68.04
N LYS A 351 -12.06 -26.19 68.01
CA LYS A 351 -11.89 -25.18 66.94
C LYS A 351 -11.52 -25.82 65.59
N LEU A 352 -10.63 -26.81 65.59
CA LEU A 352 -10.23 -27.53 64.38
C LEU A 352 -11.40 -28.32 63.78
N GLN A 353 -12.30 -28.86 64.61
CA GLN A 353 -13.54 -29.47 64.12
C GLN A 353 -14.45 -28.41 63.46
N GLN A 354 -14.69 -27.26 64.10
CA GLN A 354 -15.50 -26.18 63.53
C GLN A 354 -14.91 -25.64 62.22
N GLN A 355 -13.57 -25.54 62.14
CA GLN A 355 -12.88 -25.19 60.89
C GLN A 355 -13.08 -26.26 59.82
N ALA A 356 -12.90 -27.55 60.15
CA ALA A 356 -13.11 -28.64 59.19
C ALA A 356 -14.58 -28.73 58.71
N GLU A 357 -15.56 -28.38 59.53
CA GLU A 357 -16.97 -28.28 59.12
C GLU A 357 -17.20 -27.09 58.16
N ALA A 358 -16.55 -25.95 58.40
CA ALA A 358 -16.57 -24.81 57.49
C ALA A 358 -15.87 -25.10 56.15
N ASP A 359 -14.67 -25.70 56.18
CA ASP A 359 -13.89 -26.10 55.01
C ASP A 359 -14.66 -27.11 54.14
N ASN A 360 -15.37 -28.06 54.77
CA ASN A 360 -16.25 -29.00 54.06
C ASN A 360 -17.46 -28.29 53.41
N ALA A 361 -18.04 -27.28 54.06
CA ALA A 361 -19.13 -26.49 53.50
C ALA A 361 -18.65 -25.62 52.32
N GLU A 362 -17.42 -25.10 52.36
CA GLU A 362 -16.80 -24.39 51.24
C GLU A 362 -16.45 -25.35 50.09
N ALA A 363 -15.86 -26.52 50.39
CA ALA A 363 -15.60 -27.56 49.39
C ALA A 363 -16.88 -28.07 48.71
N ALA A 364 -18.02 -28.12 49.42
CA ALA A 364 -19.32 -28.45 48.84
C ALA A 364 -19.81 -27.37 47.86
N ARG A 365 -19.62 -26.08 48.18
CA ARG A 365 -19.93 -24.96 47.27
C ARG A 365 -19.04 -24.98 46.04
N ALA A 366 -17.72 -25.17 46.22
CA ALA A 366 -16.75 -25.26 45.14
C ALA A 366 -17.04 -26.42 44.17
N ARG A 367 -17.54 -27.56 44.68
CA ARG A 367 -18.02 -28.68 43.83
C ARG A 367 -19.26 -28.29 43.02
N ALA A 368 -20.27 -27.70 43.67
CA ALA A 368 -21.49 -27.25 42.97
C ALA A 368 -21.20 -26.19 41.89
N GLU A 369 -20.25 -25.29 42.15
CA GLU A 369 -19.76 -24.32 41.15
C GLU A 369 -18.95 -25.00 40.04
N ALA A 370 -18.07 -25.94 40.37
CA ALA A 370 -17.33 -26.73 39.37
C ALA A 370 -18.27 -27.55 38.45
N ASP A 371 -19.35 -28.13 38.98
CA ASP A 371 -20.33 -28.89 38.20
C ASP A 371 -21.23 -27.99 37.33
N ARG A 372 -21.56 -26.79 37.81
CA ARG A 372 -22.16 -25.73 36.99
C ARG A 372 -21.22 -25.32 35.85
N LEU A 373 -19.96 -25.04 36.14
CA LEU A 373 -18.95 -24.67 35.14
C LEU A 373 -18.66 -25.81 34.14
N ARG A 374 -18.67 -27.08 34.59
CA ARG A 374 -18.60 -28.26 33.72
C ARG A 374 -19.79 -28.30 32.76
N SER A 375 -21.00 -27.99 33.23
CA SER A 375 -22.22 -27.95 32.41
C SER A 375 -22.18 -26.80 31.38
N GLU A 376 -21.79 -25.60 31.81
CA GLU A 376 -21.59 -24.45 30.92
C GLU A 376 -20.50 -24.73 29.86
N ALA A 377 -19.39 -25.37 30.25
CA ALA A 377 -18.33 -25.77 29.32
C ALA A 377 -18.76 -26.88 28.34
N GLN A 378 -19.67 -27.78 28.74
CA GLN A 378 -20.25 -28.77 27.83
C GLN A 378 -21.20 -28.12 26.81
N ALA A 379 -22.05 -27.18 27.24
CA ALA A 379 -22.91 -26.42 26.34
C ALA A 379 -22.08 -25.59 25.34
N ALA A 380 -21.08 -24.84 25.83
CA ALA A 380 -20.15 -24.09 24.97
C ALA A 380 -19.37 -25.00 24.00
N LYS A 381 -19.03 -26.23 24.40
CA LYS A 381 -18.39 -27.20 23.50
C LYS A 381 -19.33 -27.67 22.38
N GLN A 382 -20.63 -27.85 22.67
CA GLN A 382 -21.63 -28.19 21.65
C GLN A 382 -21.83 -27.02 20.68
N GLU A 383 -21.93 -25.78 21.18
CA GLU A 383 -22.01 -24.57 20.36
C GLU A 383 -20.77 -24.41 19.46
N VAL A 384 -19.56 -24.65 19.99
CA VAL A 384 -18.33 -24.65 19.18
C VAL A 384 -18.36 -25.73 18.10
N GLN A 385 -18.85 -26.94 18.38
CA GLN A 385 -18.97 -28.00 17.37
C GLN A 385 -20.00 -27.65 16.27
N GLU A 386 -21.13 -27.04 16.62
CA GLU A 386 -22.10 -26.54 15.65
C GLU A 386 -21.52 -25.39 14.81
N LEU A 387 -20.76 -24.48 15.43
CA LEU A 387 -20.05 -23.41 14.73
C LEU A 387 -18.96 -23.95 13.81
N GLU A 388 -18.22 -24.99 14.20
CA GLU A 388 -17.24 -25.68 13.36
C GLU A 388 -17.89 -26.30 12.11
N VAL A 389 -19.03 -27.00 12.27
CA VAL A 389 -19.79 -27.59 11.14
C VAL A 389 -20.37 -26.51 10.22
N ASN A 390 -20.88 -25.41 10.79
CA ASN A 390 -21.32 -24.26 10.00
C ASN A 390 -20.16 -23.57 9.27
N LEU A 391 -18.96 -23.55 9.86
CA LEU A 391 -17.76 -22.94 9.30
C LEU A 391 -17.13 -23.81 8.20
N THR A 392 -17.14 -25.15 8.31
CA THR A 392 -16.76 -26.04 7.20
C THR A 392 -17.75 -25.95 6.05
N SER A 393 -19.06 -25.99 6.32
CA SER A 393 -20.08 -25.82 5.26
C SER A 393 -19.98 -24.45 4.56
N ARG A 394 -19.60 -23.38 5.28
CA ARG A 394 -19.29 -22.07 4.68
C ARG A 394 -17.98 -22.10 3.87
N LYS A 395 -16.92 -22.74 4.35
CA LYS A 395 -15.67 -22.92 3.58
C LYS A 395 -15.91 -23.63 2.27
N GLU A 396 -16.62 -24.76 2.26
CA GLU A 396 -16.95 -25.48 1.03
C GLU A 396 -17.72 -24.62 0.02
N LYS A 397 -18.63 -23.75 0.50
CA LYS A 397 -19.36 -22.81 -0.36
C LYS A 397 -18.44 -21.73 -0.92
N TYR A 398 -17.56 -21.15 -0.09
CA TYR A 398 -16.56 -20.19 -0.57
C TYR A 398 -15.55 -20.80 -1.53
N GLU A 399 -15.15 -22.06 -1.34
CA GLU A 399 -14.24 -22.78 -2.24
C GLU A 399 -14.90 -23.04 -3.61
N ARG A 400 -16.18 -23.42 -3.66
CA ARG A 400 -16.95 -23.52 -4.91
C ARG A 400 -17.03 -22.18 -5.64
N VAL A 401 -17.46 -21.12 -4.94
CA VAL A 401 -17.51 -19.75 -5.49
C VAL A 401 -16.12 -19.27 -5.94
N LEU A 402 -15.05 -19.65 -5.24
CA LEU A 402 -13.68 -19.33 -5.65
C LEU A 402 -13.28 -20.08 -6.94
N THR A 403 -13.67 -21.35 -7.10
CA THR A 403 -13.43 -22.09 -8.36
C THR A 403 -14.28 -21.57 -9.53
N GLU A 404 -15.51 -21.14 -9.26
CA GLU A 404 -16.39 -20.49 -10.25
C GLU A 404 -15.81 -19.14 -10.71
N LEU A 405 -15.43 -18.26 -9.77
CA LEU A 405 -14.75 -17.00 -10.07
C LEU A 405 -13.38 -17.20 -10.77
N GLN A 406 -12.68 -18.30 -10.51
CA GLN A 406 -11.46 -18.65 -11.25
C GLN A 406 -11.74 -19.13 -12.69
N ALA A 407 -12.88 -19.78 -12.92
CA ALA A 407 -13.33 -20.14 -14.27
C ALA A 407 -13.81 -18.91 -15.05
N GLU A 408 -14.66 -18.06 -14.46
CA GLU A 408 -15.08 -16.78 -15.05
C GLU A 408 -13.90 -15.85 -15.32
N ARG A 409 -12.89 -15.84 -14.43
CA ARG A 409 -11.68 -15.07 -14.69
C ARG A 409 -10.93 -15.59 -15.91
N LYS A 410 -10.82 -16.91 -16.10
CA LYS A 410 -10.19 -17.49 -17.30
C LYS A 410 -10.94 -17.07 -18.56
N THR A 411 -12.26 -17.19 -18.59
CA THR A 411 -13.04 -16.77 -19.76
C THR A 411 -12.96 -15.25 -20.00
N MET A 412 -12.85 -14.42 -18.96
CA MET A 412 -12.56 -12.99 -19.12
C MET A 412 -11.15 -12.70 -19.63
N ASP A 413 -10.13 -13.41 -19.16
CA ASP A 413 -8.75 -13.22 -19.62
C ASP A 413 -8.55 -13.79 -21.06
N GLU A 414 -9.30 -14.83 -21.45
CA GLU A 414 -9.45 -15.32 -22.84
C GLU A 414 -10.16 -14.30 -23.74
N LEU A 415 -11.30 -13.74 -23.30
CA LEU A 415 -12.02 -12.69 -24.04
C LEU A 415 -11.20 -11.41 -24.17
N ARG A 416 -10.32 -11.10 -23.20
CA ARG A 416 -9.35 -9.99 -23.32
C ARG A 416 -8.31 -10.28 -24.39
N ALA A 417 -7.73 -11.48 -24.41
CA ALA A 417 -6.78 -11.87 -25.44
C ALA A 417 -7.40 -11.79 -26.85
N GLN A 418 -8.68 -12.18 -27.00
CA GLN A 418 -9.41 -12.00 -28.27
C GLN A 418 -9.61 -10.51 -28.59
N VAL A 419 -10.07 -9.68 -27.64
CA VAL A 419 -10.25 -8.23 -27.88
C VAL A 419 -8.92 -7.53 -28.18
N GLU A 420 -7.81 -7.97 -27.60
CA GLU A 420 -6.47 -7.46 -27.91
C GLU A 420 -6.03 -7.87 -29.33
N ALA A 421 -6.31 -9.11 -29.78
CA ALA A 421 -6.10 -9.54 -31.15
C ALA A 421 -6.95 -8.75 -32.16
N ASP A 422 -8.27 -8.62 -31.91
CA ASP A 422 -9.19 -7.82 -32.73
C ASP A 422 -8.75 -6.35 -32.79
N THR A 423 -8.22 -5.81 -31.68
CA THR A 423 -7.72 -4.42 -31.61
C THR A 423 -6.42 -4.26 -32.41
N GLN A 424 -5.55 -5.26 -32.43
CA GLN A 424 -4.34 -5.26 -33.27
C GLN A 424 -4.70 -5.37 -34.76
N GLU A 425 -5.62 -6.26 -35.14
CA GLU A 425 -6.12 -6.35 -36.52
C GLU A 425 -6.74 -5.02 -36.97
N LEU A 426 -7.53 -4.37 -36.12
CA LEU A 426 -8.05 -3.02 -36.38
C LEU A 426 -6.95 -1.94 -36.46
N ALA A 427 -5.84 -2.08 -35.74
CA ALA A 427 -4.69 -1.17 -35.87
C ALA A 427 -3.97 -1.37 -37.20
N ASP A 428 -3.77 -2.61 -37.63
CA ASP A 428 -3.12 -2.98 -38.89
C ASP A 428 -3.99 -2.59 -40.10
N LEU A 429 -5.31 -2.80 -40.03
CA LEU A 429 -6.28 -2.30 -41.02
C LEU A 429 -6.30 -0.76 -41.10
N ARG A 430 -6.20 -0.07 -39.96
CA ARG A 430 -6.04 1.41 -39.92
C ARG A 430 -4.70 1.85 -40.51
N GLN A 431 -3.64 1.08 -40.37
CA GLN A 431 -2.34 1.35 -41.00
C GLN A 431 -2.40 1.13 -42.52
N ALA A 432 -2.99 0.03 -42.99
CA ALA A 432 -3.25 -0.23 -44.40
C ALA A 432 -4.12 0.89 -45.03
N THR A 433 -5.14 1.37 -44.30
CA THR A 433 -5.97 2.51 -44.74
C THR A 433 -5.16 3.80 -44.89
N LYS A 434 -4.18 4.05 -44.01
CA LYS A 434 -3.25 5.19 -44.16
C LYS A 434 -2.31 5.02 -45.35
N GLN A 435 -1.82 3.81 -45.60
CA GLN A 435 -0.98 3.50 -46.76
C GLN A 435 -1.75 3.67 -48.08
N LEU A 436 -3.01 3.22 -48.15
CA LEU A 436 -3.88 3.46 -49.30
C LEU A 436 -4.08 4.97 -49.56
N LYS A 437 -4.31 5.77 -48.52
CA LYS A 437 -4.41 7.24 -48.67
C LYS A 437 -3.11 7.90 -49.14
N ALA A 438 -1.95 7.41 -48.70
CA ALA A 438 -0.67 7.87 -49.23
C ALA A 438 -0.50 7.52 -50.72
N VAL A 439 -1.00 6.35 -51.15
CA VAL A 439 -1.03 5.96 -52.58
C VAL A 439 -2.04 6.80 -53.37
N GLU A 440 -3.19 7.18 -52.81
CA GLU A 440 -4.13 8.14 -53.42
C GLU A 440 -3.50 9.53 -53.60
N GLU A 441 -2.81 10.05 -52.58
CA GLU A 441 -2.06 11.31 -52.66
C GLU A 441 -0.93 11.25 -53.70
N ASP A 442 -0.14 10.18 -53.73
CA ASP A 442 0.92 10.01 -54.73
C ASP A 442 0.36 9.80 -56.14
N LEU A 443 -0.81 9.16 -56.29
CA LEU A 443 -1.48 9.03 -57.58
C LEU A 443 -1.94 10.39 -58.12
N HIS A 444 -2.51 11.26 -57.28
CA HIS A 444 -2.78 12.65 -57.68
C HIS A 444 -1.49 13.42 -58.01
N ARG A 445 -0.39 13.25 -57.25
CA ARG A 445 0.93 13.82 -57.62
C ARG A 445 1.45 13.28 -58.95
N PHE A 446 1.13 12.03 -59.33
CA PHE A 446 1.44 11.49 -60.66
C PHE A 446 0.55 12.10 -61.76
N GLU A 447 -0.72 12.41 -61.48
CA GLU A 447 -1.59 13.14 -62.40
C GLU A 447 -1.14 14.59 -62.61
N GLU A 448 -0.76 15.30 -61.54
CA GLU A 448 -0.15 16.63 -61.61
C GLU A 448 1.14 16.61 -62.44
N LYS A 449 2.06 15.68 -62.15
CA LYS A 449 3.29 15.49 -62.94
C LYS A 449 3.02 15.11 -64.39
N LYS A 450 1.96 14.35 -64.67
CA LYS A 450 1.55 14.01 -66.04
C LYS A 450 1.04 15.24 -66.79
N ALA A 451 0.33 16.15 -66.13
CA ALA A 451 -0.05 17.45 -66.69
C ALA A 451 1.17 18.37 -66.88
N GLU A 452 2.09 18.41 -65.91
CA GLU A 452 3.34 19.16 -66.00
C GLU A 452 4.24 18.66 -67.16
N ILE A 453 4.36 17.33 -67.32
CA ILE A 453 5.09 16.70 -68.42
C ILE A 453 4.40 16.98 -69.76
N ALA A 454 3.07 16.97 -69.84
CA ALA A 454 2.35 17.35 -71.06
C ALA A 454 2.60 18.83 -71.43
N SER A 455 2.65 19.73 -70.45
CA SER A 455 3.02 21.14 -70.65
C SER A 455 4.48 21.28 -71.12
N LYS A 456 5.42 20.58 -70.50
CA LYS A 456 6.85 20.60 -70.85
C LYS A 456 7.13 19.95 -72.20
N LEU A 457 6.41 18.90 -72.59
CA LEU A 457 6.50 18.31 -73.92
C LEU A 457 6.09 19.32 -75.00
N LYS A 458 4.96 20.01 -74.79
CA LYS A 458 4.53 21.07 -75.71
C LYS A 458 5.55 22.22 -75.79
N GLN A 459 6.12 22.61 -74.65
CA GLN A 459 7.18 23.63 -74.61
C GLN A 459 8.45 23.18 -75.36
N MET A 460 8.87 21.91 -75.23
CA MET A 460 9.98 21.36 -76.01
C MET A 460 9.67 21.23 -77.51
N GLU A 461 8.40 21.02 -77.90
CA GLU A 461 7.98 21.09 -79.32
C GLU A 461 8.09 22.51 -79.88
N GLU A 462 7.80 23.53 -79.06
CA GLU A 462 7.97 24.96 -79.40
C GLU A 462 9.46 25.39 -79.42
N GLU A 463 10.33 24.79 -78.59
CA GLU A 463 11.78 25.05 -78.54
C GLU A 463 12.60 24.29 -79.61
N LYS A 464 12.08 23.15 -80.12
CA LYS A 464 12.71 22.31 -81.16
C LYS A 464 13.29 23.04 -82.38
N PRO A 465 12.64 24.04 -83.02
CA PRO A 465 13.24 24.78 -84.14
C PRO A 465 14.47 25.61 -83.76
N GLU A 466 14.60 26.04 -82.50
CA GLU A 466 15.77 26.78 -82.02
C GLU A 466 16.93 25.82 -81.69
N VAL A 467 16.64 24.60 -81.25
CA VAL A 467 17.65 23.54 -81.08
C VAL A 467 18.26 23.13 -82.43
N GLU A 468 17.47 22.99 -83.50
CA GLU A 468 18.01 22.72 -84.86
C GLU A 468 18.85 23.89 -85.40
N ARG A 469 18.51 25.16 -85.07
CA ARG A 469 19.40 26.30 -85.32
C ARG A 469 20.74 26.15 -84.61
N GLN A 470 20.72 25.95 -83.29
CA GLN A 470 21.94 25.81 -82.48
C GLN A 470 22.79 24.63 -82.95
N LYS A 471 22.17 23.53 -83.39
CA LYS A 471 22.84 22.39 -84.01
C LYS A 471 23.56 22.78 -85.30
N THR A 472 22.93 23.49 -86.24
CA THR A 472 23.64 23.97 -87.45
C THR A 472 24.77 24.96 -87.14
N GLU A 473 24.64 25.76 -86.07
CA GLU A 473 25.72 26.62 -85.57
C GLU A 473 26.88 25.81 -84.94
N VAL A 474 26.58 24.72 -84.24
CA VAL A 474 27.57 23.79 -83.69
C VAL A 474 28.26 22.97 -84.79
N GLU A 475 27.55 22.54 -85.82
CA GLU A 475 28.12 21.87 -87.00
C GLU A 475 29.10 22.80 -87.74
N ALA A 476 28.77 24.09 -87.88
CA ALA A 476 29.69 25.10 -88.41
C ALA A 476 30.93 25.31 -87.51
N LYS A 477 30.75 25.35 -86.18
CA LYS A 477 31.85 25.46 -85.21
C LYS A 477 32.74 24.20 -85.16
N LEU A 478 32.18 23.02 -85.41
CA LEU A 478 32.94 21.77 -85.54
C LEU A 478 33.81 21.77 -86.79
N GLY A 479 33.29 22.23 -87.94
CA GLY A 479 34.10 22.43 -89.14
C GLY A 479 35.26 23.42 -88.94
N ALA A 480 35.06 24.48 -88.16
CA ALA A 480 36.14 25.38 -87.75
C ALA A 480 37.15 24.72 -86.78
N LEU A 481 36.68 23.86 -85.87
CA LEU A 481 37.55 23.09 -84.97
C LEU A 481 38.41 22.05 -85.69
N ASP A 482 37.92 21.42 -86.77
CA ASP A 482 38.75 20.52 -87.58
C ASP A 482 39.85 21.27 -88.34
N LEU A 483 39.57 22.49 -88.84
CA LEU A 483 40.60 23.36 -89.42
C LEU A 483 41.68 23.73 -88.38
N VAL A 484 41.29 24.05 -87.15
CA VAL A 484 42.23 24.32 -86.04
C VAL A 484 42.99 23.05 -85.65
N ARG A 485 42.34 21.89 -85.64
CA ARG A 485 42.97 20.58 -85.35
C ARG A 485 44.06 20.24 -86.37
N ASP A 486 43.85 20.52 -87.65
CA ASP A 486 44.87 20.30 -88.68
C ASP A 486 45.99 21.34 -88.64
N GLN A 487 45.70 22.58 -88.24
CA GLN A 487 46.74 23.57 -87.90
C GLN A 487 47.59 23.12 -86.69
N VAL A 488 46.96 22.55 -85.65
CA VAL A 488 47.69 21.99 -84.49
C VAL A 488 48.57 20.82 -84.91
N LYS A 489 48.09 19.87 -85.73
CA LYS A 489 48.94 18.78 -86.27
C LYS A 489 50.14 19.31 -87.06
N ALA A 490 49.97 20.37 -87.84
CA ALA A 490 51.06 21.01 -88.58
C ALA A 490 52.10 21.63 -87.62
N LEU A 491 51.63 22.30 -86.55
CA LEU A 491 52.50 22.86 -85.51
C LEU A 491 53.20 21.78 -84.67
N GLU A 492 52.53 20.67 -84.36
CA GLU A 492 53.12 19.51 -83.70
C GLU A 492 54.19 18.84 -84.56
N ALA A 493 53.99 18.76 -85.88
CA ALA A 493 54.99 18.27 -86.82
C ALA A 493 56.23 19.18 -86.87
N THR A 494 56.06 20.51 -86.93
CA THR A 494 57.19 21.44 -86.83
C THR A 494 57.88 21.38 -85.46
N LEU A 495 57.13 21.19 -84.37
CA LEU A 495 57.70 21.07 -83.03
C LEU A 495 58.45 19.74 -82.81
N GLN A 496 58.05 18.65 -83.48
CA GLN A 496 58.87 17.43 -83.53
C GLN A 496 60.12 17.64 -84.39
N GLN A 497 60.03 18.36 -85.51
CA GLN A 497 61.19 18.69 -86.35
C GLN A 497 62.21 19.58 -85.59
N GLU A 498 61.75 20.57 -84.83
CA GLU A 498 62.58 21.41 -83.97
C GLU A 498 63.18 20.64 -82.80
N LYS A 499 62.42 19.71 -82.16
CA LYS A 499 62.97 18.81 -81.14
C LYS A 499 64.07 17.90 -81.70
N ALA A 500 63.85 17.29 -82.86
CA ALA A 500 64.87 16.48 -83.52
C ALA A 500 66.12 17.31 -83.92
N ALA A 501 65.94 18.59 -84.29
CA ALA A 501 67.05 19.51 -84.51
C ALA A 501 67.77 19.89 -83.20
N LEU A 502 67.05 20.04 -82.10
CA LEU A 502 67.60 20.30 -80.76
C LEU A 502 68.40 19.09 -80.26
N ASP A 503 67.84 17.89 -80.35
CA ASP A 503 68.52 16.63 -80.00
C ASP A 503 69.78 16.43 -80.85
N ALA A 504 69.74 16.75 -82.15
CA ALA A 504 70.90 16.72 -83.03
C ALA A 504 71.96 17.78 -82.67
N LEU A 505 71.56 18.97 -82.24
CA LEU A 505 72.47 19.99 -81.71
C LEU A 505 73.07 19.58 -80.37
N GLN A 506 72.30 18.93 -79.50
CA GLN A 506 72.74 18.47 -78.19
C GLN A 506 73.69 17.27 -78.30
N GLN A 507 73.43 16.34 -79.22
CA GLN A 507 74.40 15.28 -79.60
C GLN A 507 75.67 15.86 -80.22
N ARG A 508 75.58 16.89 -81.08
CA ARG A 508 76.77 17.60 -81.60
C ARG A 508 77.56 18.30 -80.50
N TYR A 509 76.90 18.95 -79.55
CA TYR A 509 77.55 19.58 -78.40
C TYR A 509 78.30 18.55 -77.54
N MET A 510 77.67 17.41 -77.23
CA MET A 510 78.33 16.33 -76.49
C MET A 510 79.48 15.70 -77.28
N ALA A 511 79.35 15.52 -78.60
CA ALA A 511 80.42 15.02 -79.46
C ALA A 511 81.59 16.01 -79.58
N GLU A 512 81.33 17.32 -79.63
CA GLU A 512 82.36 18.36 -79.64
C GLU A 512 83.05 18.47 -78.26
N GLN A 513 82.31 18.26 -77.15
CA GLN A 513 82.88 18.13 -75.80
C GLN A 513 83.79 16.89 -75.69
N GLU A 514 83.36 15.71 -76.14
CA GLU A 514 84.22 14.51 -76.19
C GLU A 514 85.45 14.71 -77.08
N LYS A 515 85.28 15.37 -78.22
CA LYS A 515 86.39 15.70 -79.13
C LYS A 515 87.37 16.67 -78.44
N GLN A 516 86.89 17.73 -77.79
CA GLN A 516 87.74 18.66 -77.04
C GLN A 516 88.45 17.98 -75.87
N GLN A 517 87.81 17.01 -75.18
CA GLN A 517 88.49 16.21 -74.14
C GLN A 517 89.58 15.29 -74.73
N ARG A 518 89.33 14.66 -75.88
CA ARG A 518 90.34 13.83 -76.58
C ARG A 518 91.47 14.66 -77.19
N GLU A 519 91.16 15.85 -77.72
CA GLU A 519 92.16 16.80 -78.21
C GLU A 519 92.96 17.41 -77.04
N ALA A 520 92.35 17.68 -75.88
CA ALA A 520 93.07 18.10 -74.67
C ALA A 520 94.03 17.00 -74.17
N GLN A 521 93.57 15.76 -74.04
CA GLN A 521 94.42 14.62 -73.63
C GLN A 521 95.56 14.35 -74.63
N ARG A 522 95.30 14.51 -75.93
CA ARG A 522 96.34 14.43 -76.96
C ARG A 522 97.32 15.60 -76.88
N LEU A 523 96.84 16.82 -76.64
CA LEU A 523 97.69 18.01 -76.48
C LEU A 523 98.52 17.94 -75.19
N GLU A 524 98.04 17.35 -74.10
CA GLU A 524 98.89 17.08 -72.92
C GLU A 524 100.04 16.13 -73.24
N GLN A 525 99.81 15.10 -74.07
CA GLN A 525 100.86 14.20 -74.55
C GLN A 525 101.83 14.92 -75.52
N GLU A 526 101.31 15.66 -76.50
CA GLU A 526 102.15 16.44 -77.43
C GLU A 526 102.90 17.58 -76.72
N ILE A 527 102.38 18.15 -75.63
CA ILE A 527 103.09 19.15 -74.81
C ILE A 527 104.24 18.51 -74.01
N GLN A 528 104.10 17.26 -73.54
CA GLN A 528 105.22 16.53 -72.91
C GLN A 528 106.35 16.24 -73.90
N GLU A 529 106.05 15.97 -75.17
CA GLU A 529 107.06 15.76 -76.22
C GLU A 529 107.64 17.08 -76.77
N ILE A 530 106.79 18.11 -76.96
CA ILE A 530 107.22 19.45 -77.40
C ILE A 530 108.06 20.14 -76.31
N GLY A 531 107.80 19.90 -75.02
CA GLY A 531 108.64 20.41 -73.92
C GLY A 531 110.13 20.02 -74.06
N GLN A 532 110.41 18.83 -74.60
CA GLN A 532 111.77 18.34 -74.83
C GLN A 532 112.45 18.92 -76.08
N THR A 533 111.70 19.58 -76.97
CA THR A 533 112.22 20.17 -78.23
C THR A 533 112.15 21.70 -78.28
N ALA A 534 111.15 22.33 -77.63
CA ALA A 534 110.98 23.78 -77.54
C ALA A 534 112.13 24.50 -76.81
N SER A 535 112.80 23.81 -75.88
CA SER A 535 114.03 24.27 -75.19
C SER A 535 115.19 24.64 -76.13
N LYS A 536 115.07 24.39 -77.44
CA LYS A 536 116.05 24.76 -78.47
C LYS A 536 115.56 25.81 -79.49
N ARG A 537 114.37 26.41 -79.32
CA ARG A 537 113.83 27.43 -80.26
C ARG A 537 113.38 28.76 -79.64
N ILE A 538 113.27 28.88 -78.31
CA ILE A 538 112.92 30.14 -77.59
C ILE A 538 114.14 31.11 -77.53
N LYS A 539 114.84 31.29 -78.66
CA LYS A 539 116.03 32.17 -78.81
C LYS A 539 116.12 32.87 -80.18
N LEU A 540 115.06 32.83 -81.01
CA LEU A 540 115.16 33.21 -82.43
C LEU A 540 113.85 33.77 -83.05
N SER A 541 112.97 34.36 -82.24
CA SER A 541 111.76 35.05 -82.73
C SER A 541 111.43 36.32 -81.94
N GLU A 542 112.40 36.84 -81.19
CA GLU A 542 112.31 38.10 -80.41
C GLU A 542 112.56 39.33 -81.30
N GLU A 543 112.83 39.11 -82.60
CA GLU A 543 113.27 40.11 -83.58
C GLU A 543 112.44 40.09 -84.90
N GLN A 544 111.10 40.14 -84.82
CA GLN A 544 110.30 40.54 -86.00
C GLN A 544 108.91 41.08 -85.66
N ALA A 545 108.83 42.41 -85.65
CA ALA A 545 107.68 43.30 -85.87
C ALA A 545 106.33 43.04 -85.14
N GLN A 546 105.74 43.94 -84.34
CA GLN A 546 106.01 45.37 -84.07
C GLN A 546 106.12 46.27 -85.32
N LEU A 547 105.10 47.11 -85.56
CA LEU A 547 104.79 47.90 -86.78
C LEU A 547 103.76 47.18 -87.68
N LEU A 548 102.59 47.73 -88.04
CA LEU A 548 102.04 49.10 -87.89
C LEU A 548 100.55 49.09 -87.48
N VAL A 549 99.94 50.28 -87.33
CA VAL A 549 98.50 50.54 -87.08
C VAL A 549 98.10 50.16 -85.64
N GLU A 550 98.29 51.00 -84.62
CA GLU A 550 98.30 52.47 -84.53
C GLU A 550 97.00 53.16 -85.01
N LEU A 551 96.53 54.14 -84.21
CA LEU A 551 95.35 55.00 -84.45
C LEU A 551 93.96 54.32 -84.45
N GLN A 552 93.37 54.08 -83.26
CA GLN A 552 92.00 54.60 -82.96
C GLN A 552 91.48 54.48 -81.51
N GLU A 553 91.87 53.48 -80.72
CA GLU A 553 91.02 53.05 -79.56
C GLU A 553 91.11 53.87 -78.26
N VAL A 554 91.93 54.91 -78.18
CA VAL A 554 92.11 55.72 -76.95
C VAL A 554 90.93 56.66 -76.65
N ASN A 555 90.14 57.04 -77.66
CA ASN A 555 89.10 58.08 -77.50
C ASN A 555 87.73 57.62 -76.99
N ARG A 556 87.48 56.32 -76.78
CA ARG A 556 86.19 55.81 -76.27
C ARG A 556 86.14 55.59 -74.75
N ALA A 557 87.27 55.50 -74.07
CA ALA A 557 87.34 55.18 -72.64
C ALA A 557 86.84 56.30 -71.70
N ARG A 558 86.30 57.41 -72.22
CA ARG A 558 85.95 58.62 -71.44
C ARG A 558 84.46 58.85 -71.22
N GLU A 559 83.59 58.13 -71.94
CA GLU A 559 82.13 58.32 -71.85
C GLU A 559 81.44 57.33 -70.88
N VAL A 560 82.12 56.24 -70.50
CA VAL A 560 81.55 55.17 -69.65
C VAL A 560 81.41 55.61 -68.18
N VAL A 561 82.37 56.37 -67.65
CA VAL A 561 82.48 56.71 -66.22
C VAL A 561 81.38 57.67 -65.73
N GLU A 562 80.82 58.49 -66.62
CA GLU A 562 79.76 59.45 -66.25
C GLU A 562 78.38 58.79 -66.09
N LEU A 563 78.17 57.62 -66.73
CA LEU A 563 76.89 56.88 -66.70
C LEU A 563 76.71 56.04 -65.43
N GLU A 564 77.74 55.32 -65.00
CA GLU A 564 77.71 54.48 -63.78
C GLU A 564 77.38 55.32 -62.53
N ARG A 565 77.88 56.56 -62.49
CA ARG A 565 77.63 57.50 -61.39
C ARG A 565 76.15 57.88 -61.22
N GLN A 566 75.35 57.87 -62.28
CA GLN A 566 73.93 58.19 -62.20
C GLN A 566 73.09 57.01 -61.67
N GLN A 567 73.51 55.77 -61.94
CA GLN A 567 72.78 54.58 -61.52
C GLN A 567 72.84 54.36 -60.00
N HIS A 568 73.98 54.64 -59.36
CA HIS A 568 74.12 54.51 -57.91
C HIS A 568 73.26 55.48 -57.08
N VAL A 569 72.85 56.63 -57.64
CA VAL A 569 71.96 57.58 -56.94
C VAL A 569 70.52 57.05 -56.89
N ALA A 570 70.06 56.35 -57.94
CA ALA A 570 68.72 55.77 -57.99
C ALA A 570 68.55 54.62 -56.97
N ALA A 571 69.58 53.79 -56.79
CA ALA A 571 69.54 52.65 -55.87
C ALA A 571 69.36 53.07 -54.39
N LEU A 572 69.97 54.19 -53.98
CA LEU A 572 69.86 54.70 -52.60
C LEU A 572 68.42 55.15 -52.26
N GLY A 573 67.72 55.79 -53.20
CA GLY A 573 66.33 56.23 -53.00
C GLY A 573 65.34 55.08 -52.82
N GLN A 574 65.61 53.90 -53.39
CA GLN A 574 64.77 52.71 -53.21
C GLN A 574 64.93 52.12 -51.80
N LEU A 575 66.17 52.02 -51.31
CA LEU A 575 66.47 51.50 -49.97
C LEU A 575 65.89 52.36 -48.84
N GLU A 576 65.80 53.68 -49.01
CA GLU A 576 65.17 54.55 -48.02
C GLU A 576 63.63 54.40 -47.99
N ALA A 577 62.99 54.13 -49.14
CA ALA A 577 61.56 53.86 -49.22
C ALA A 577 61.15 52.50 -48.65
N GLU A 578 61.99 51.46 -48.77
CA GLU A 578 61.78 50.18 -48.09
C GLU A 578 61.96 50.32 -46.57
N ARG A 579 62.92 51.16 -46.14
CA ARG A 579 63.20 51.44 -44.73
C ARG A 579 62.10 52.26 -44.03
N SER A 580 61.25 53.00 -44.75
CA SER A 580 60.05 53.61 -44.16
C SER A 580 58.93 52.59 -43.96
N LYS A 581 58.64 51.75 -44.96
CA LYS A 581 57.62 50.69 -44.87
C LYS A 581 57.89 49.71 -43.72
N LEU A 582 59.15 49.32 -43.52
CA LEU A 582 59.55 48.46 -42.40
C LEU A 582 59.33 49.11 -41.02
N ARG A 583 59.26 50.45 -40.92
CA ARG A 583 58.88 51.13 -39.66
C ARG A 583 57.38 51.13 -39.45
N GLU A 584 56.59 51.45 -40.48
CA GLU A 584 55.12 51.39 -40.42
C GLU A 584 54.62 49.98 -40.07
N GLN A 585 55.26 48.93 -40.61
CA GLN A 585 54.97 47.54 -40.25
C GLN A 585 55.31 47.23 -38.78
N MET A 586 56.46 47.69 -38.28
CA MET A 586 56.84 47.45 -36.88
C MET A 586 55.93 48.19 -35.89
N GLU A 587 55.49 49.40 -36.22
CA GLU A 587 54.53 50.16 -35.39
C GLU A 587 53.13 49.51 -35.41
N ALA A 588 52.71 48.93 -36.53
CA ALA A 588 51.47 48.14 -36.61
C ALA A 588 51.55 46.85 -35.76
N GLU A 589 52.66 46.13 -35.80
CA GLU A 589 52.89 44.94 -34.95
C GLU A 589 52.93 45.29 -33.45
N GLN A 590 53.51 46.43 -33.09
CA GLN A 590 53.49 46.96 -31.71
C GLN A 590 52.07 47.32 -31.24
N GLN A 591 51.21 47.85 -32.12
CA GLN A 591 49.79 48.11 -31.79
C GLN A 591 48.97 46.82 -31.66
N VAL A 592 49.22 45.81 -32.51
CA VAL A 592 48.56 44.49 -32.41
C VAL A 592 48.96 43.79 -31.11
N THR A 593 50.26 43.75 -30.78
CA THR A 593 50.73 43.12 -29.53
C THR A 593 50.24 43.85 -28.28
N ALA A 594 50.25 45.19 -28.27
CA ALA A 594 49.67 45.98 -27.17
C ALA A 594 48.18 45.66 -26.94
N LYS A 595 47.42 45.46 -28.02
CA LYS A 595 46.01 45.06 -27.93
C LYS A 595 45.83 43.64 -27.39
N MET A 596 46.65 42.68 -27.84
CA MET A 596 46.63 41.31 -27.30
C MET A 596 46.92 41.26 -25.79
N PHE A 597 47.79 42.12 -25.26
CA PHE A 597 48.02 42.21 -23.82
C PHE A 597 46.80 42.75 -23.06
N ALA A 598 46.11 43.78 -23.59
CA ALA A 598 44.88 44.29 -22.98
C ALA A 598 43.75 43.24 -22.96
N ASP A 599 43.54 42.54 -24.08
CA ASP A 599 42.54 41.47 -24.18
C ASP A 599 42.88 40.29 -23.24
N ALA A 600 44.17 39.99 -23.04
CA ALA A 600 44.63 38.97 -22.09
C ALA A 600 44.46 39.36 -20.61
N GLU A 601 44.59 40.65 -20.25
CA GLU A 601 44.30 41.09 -18.88
C GLU A 601 42.80 41.01 -18.55
N VAL A 602 41.92 41.34 -19.50
CA VAL A 602 40.46 41.14 -19.35
C VAL A 602 40.14 39.66 -19.14
N ALA A 603 40.67 38.77 -20.00
CA ALA A 603 40.45 37.33 -19.86
C ALA A 603 40.97 36.76 -18.52
N ARG A 604 42.08 37.30 -18.00
CA ARG A 604 42.64 36.94 -16.70
C ARG A 604 41.74 37.37 -15.53
N ASP A 605 41.17 38.58 -15.58
CA ASP A 605 40.26 39.05 -14.53
C ASP A 605 38.90 38.34 -14.57
N GLU A 606 38.41 37.98 -15.76
CA GLU A 606 37.24 37.11 -15.91
C GLU A 606 37.52 35.69 -15.37
N MET A 607 38.70 35.12 -15.63
CA MET A 607 39.11 33.84 -15.03
C MET A 607 39.20 33.92 -13.50
N LEU A 608 39.74 35.00 -12.94
CA LEU A 608 39.80 35.21 -11.48
C LEU A 608 38.41 35.42 -10.87
N LYS A 609 37.46 35.98 -11.62
CA LYS A 609 36.05 36.09 -11.23
C LYS A 609 35.36 34.71 -11.25
N ALA A 610 35.57 33.92 -12.31
CA ALA A 610 35.08 32.55 -12.41
C ALA A 610 35.63 31.64 -11.28
N GLN A 611 36.93 31.76 -10.94
CA GLN A 611 37.50 31.05 -9.79
C GLN A 611 36.85 31.45 -8.46
N ARG A 612 36.50 32.73 -8.27
CA ARG A 612 35.80 33.21 -7.06
C ARG A 612 34.35 32.73 -6.99
N GLU A 613 33.69 32.54 -8.13
CA GLU A 613 32.32 32.01 -8.21
C GLU A 613 32.30 30.49 -8.03
N GLY A 614 33.24 29.75 -8.64
CA GLY A 614 33.46 28.32 -8.37
C GLY A 614 33.84 28.04 -6.91
N ALA A 615 34.64 28.90 -6.28
CA ALA A 615 34.96 28.81 -4.85
C ALA A 615 33.78 29.14 -3.92
N ARG A 616 32.73 29.81 -4.41
CA ARG A 616 31.44 29.96 -3.69
C ARG A 616 30.58 28.72 -3.88
N GLN A 617 30.36 28.31 -5.13
CA GLN A 617 29.63 27.08 -5.46
C GLN A 617 30.17 25.86 -4.71
N LYS A 618 31.50 25.72 -4.58
CA LYS A 618 32.12 24.65 -3.79
C LYS A 618 31.74 24.71 -2.31
N ARG A 619 31.70 25.89 -1.68
CA ARG A 619 31.27 26.05 -0.28
C ARG A 619 29.78 25.81 -0.10
N ASP A 620 28.96 26.23 -1.06
CA ASP A 620 27.51 26.00 -1.05
C ASP A 620 27.20 24.50 -1.23
N MET A 621 27.98 23.79 -2.05
CA MET A 621 27.98 22.33 -2.22
C MET A 621 28.46 21.59 -0.97
N GLU A 622 29.53 22.08 -0.33
CA GLU A 622 30.03 21.52 0.94
C GLU A 622 28.99 21.70 2.08
N ALA A 623 28.38 22.88 2.20
CA ALA A 623 27.30 23.12 3.15
C ALA A 623 26.03 22.28 2.86
N ALA A 624 25.68 22.07 1.58
CA ALA A 624 24.59 21.19 1.19
C ALA A 624 24.90 19.72 1.53
N ARG A 625 26.14 19.27 1.29
CA ARG A 625 26.61 17.93 1.65
C ARG A 625 26.57 17.70 3.16
N ASP A 626 27.03 18.66 3.96
CA ASP A 626 27.01 18.57 5.42
C ASP A 626 25.57 18.54 5.95
N LYS A 627 24.64 19.30 5.34
CA LYS A 627 23.21 19.22 5.65
C LYS A 627 22.62 17.84 5.31
N VAL A 628 22.96 17.26 4.15
CA VAL A 628 22.52 15.90 3.76
C VAL A 628 23.13 14.83 4.68
N LEU A 629 24.35 15.02 5.19
CA LEU A 629 24.96 14.15 6.18
C LEU A 629 24.24 14.24 7.54
N ALA A 630 23.86 15.43 7.98
CA ALA A 630 23.07 15.62 9.21
C ALA A 630 21.66 15.02 9.10
N GLU A 631 20.96 15.24 7.96
CA GLU A 631 19.65 14.64 7.68
C GLU A 631 19.74 13.11 7.63
N ARG A 632 20.82 12.57 7.05
CA ARG A 632 21.10 11.13 7.06
C ARG A 632 21.37 10.60 8.46
N GLN A 633 22.12 11.31 9.31
CA GLN A 633 22.39 10.89 10.68
C GLN A 633 21.09 10.85 11.51
N ALA A 634 20.22 11.85 11.38
CA ALA A 634 18.90 11.84 12.01
C ALA A 634 18.04 10.65 11.54
N LEU A 635 18.06 10.31 10.24
CA LEU A 635 17.38 9.11 9.73
C LEU A 635 17.98 7.80 10.26
N GLU A 636 19.31 7.70 10.38
CA GLU A 636 19.96 6.53 10.98
C GLU A 636 19.64 6.38 12.48
N GLU A 637 19.45 7.50 13.21
CA GLU A 637 18.97 7.48 14.60
C GLU A 637 17.49 7.07 14.71
N MET A 638 16.61 7.63 13.87
CA MET A 638 15.20 7.20 13.81
C MET A 638 15.05 5.71 13.45
N ILE A 639 15.94 5.17 12.60
CA ILE A 639 15.97 3.74 12.28
C ILE A 639 16.38 2.91 13.52
N ARG A 640 17.43 3.30 14.26
CA ARG A 640 17.81 2.63 15.52
C ARG A 640 16.70 2.69 16.57
N GLU A 641 16.00 3.82 16.69
CA GLU A 641 14.87 3.95 17.62
C GLU A 641 13.74 2.99 17.22
N ALA A 642 13.33 2.99 15.94
CA ALA A 642 12.33 2.07 15.40
C ALA A 642 12.72 0.59 15.52
N GLU A 643 14.01 0.25 15.39
CA GLU A 643 14.53 -1.10 15.62
C GLU A 643 14.51 -1.50 17.11
N SER A 644 14.83 -0.57 18.01
CA SER A 644 14.78 -0.84 19.45
C SER A 644 13.34 -1.02 19.97
N GLU A 645 12.38 -0.25 19.48
CA GLU A 645 10.96 -0.43 19.83
C GLU A 645 10.38 -1.69 19.15
N ARG A 646 10.83 -2.07 17.94
CA ARG A 646 10.53 -3.40 17.36
C ARG A 646 11.06 -4.54 18.24
N LEU A 647 12.28 -4.42 18.78
CA LEU A 647 12.86 -5.40 19.70
C LEU A 647 12.04 -5.49 21.00
N ARG A 648 11.61 -4.35 21.54
CA ARG A 648 10.73 -4.28 22.72
C ARG A 648 9.38 -4.96 22.49
N ILE A 649 8.74 -4.70 21.35
CA ILE A 649 7.49 -5.36 20.93
C ILE A 649 7.70 -6.87 20.75
N ALA A 650 8.85 -7.31 20.22
CA ALA A 650 9.19 -8.72 20.12
C ALA A 650 9.37 -9.39 21.50
N GLN A 651 10.04 -8.73 22.44
CA GLN A 651 10.18 -9.19 23.83
C GLN A 651 8.82 -9.26 24.56
N GLN A 652 7.95 -8.27 24.37
CA GLN A 652 6.58 -8.29 24.92
C GLN A 652 5.75 -9.46 24.34
N ARG A 653 5.90 -9.77 23.04
CA ARG A 653 5.25 -10.93 22.42
C ARG A 653 5.80 -12.26 22.95
N GLN A 654 7.11 -12.37 23.17
CA GLN A 654 7.71 -13.55 23.80
C GLN A 654 7.21 -13.75 25.23
N ALA A 655 7.13 -12.69 26.04
CA ALA A 655 6.55 -12.76 27.38
C ALA A 655 5.08 -13.21 27.36
N ALA A 656 4.25 -12.64 26.47
CA ALA A 656 2.85 -13.04 26.31
C ALA A 656 2.69 -14.49 25.79
N GLU A 657 3.59 -14.97 24.92
CA GLU A 657 3.64 -16.38 24.52
C GLU A 657 4.04 -17.30 25.68
N GLU A 658 4.95 -16.86 26.57
CA GLU A 658 5.34 -17.64 27.75
C GLU A 658 4.25 -17.66 28.82
N GLU A 659 3.57 -16.55 29.09
CA GLU A 659 2.36 -16.51 29.92
C GLU A 659 1.27 -17.45 29.36
N ARG A 660 1.04 -17.40 28.04
CA ARG A 660 0.11 -18.31 27.36
C ARG A 660 0.53 -19.77 27.50
N ARG A 661 1.82 -20.11 27.34
CA ARG A 661 2.35 -21.48 27.55
C ARG A 661 2.22 -21.92 29.00
N GLN A 662 2.38 -21.01 29.97
CA GLN A 662 2.15 -21.29 31.39
C GLN A 662 0.65 -21.57 31.64
N TRP A 663 -0.25 -20.80 31.04
CA TRP A 663 -1.70 -21.02 31.14
C TRP A 663 -2.14 -22.32 30.47
N GLU A 664 -1.60 -22.67 29.30
CA GLU A 664 -1.85 -23.95 28.63
C GLU A 664 -1.29 -25.14 29.44
N ARG A 665 -0.16 -24.98 30.15
CA ARG A 665 0.36 -25.98 31.11
C ARG A 665 -0.54 -26.12 32.34
N ALA A 666 -0.99 -25.00 32.92
CA ALA A 666 -1.91 -25.01 34.07
C ALA A 666 -3.25 -25.66 33.70
N ARG A 667 -3.80 -25.36 32.51
CA ARG A 667 -5.01 -25.97 31.98
C ARG A 667 -4.84 -27.47 31.73
N THR A 668 -3.74 -27.91 31.11
CA THR A 668 -3.50 -29.35 30.87
C THR A 668 -3.25 -30.13 32.17
N ALA A 669 -2.66 -29.51 33.20
CA ALA A 669 -2.62 -30.08 34.55
C ALA A 669 -4.04 -30.21 35.15
N ALA A 670 -4.87 -29.17 35.09
CA ALA A 670 -6.24 -29.21 35.60
C ALA A 670 -7.15 -30.22 34.84
N ASP A 671 -6.99 -30.35 33.52
CA ASP A 671 -7.65 -31.38 32.72
C ASP A 671 -7.18 -32.80 33.14
N ALA A 672 -5.88 -32.99 33.39
CA ALA A 672 -5.34 -34.28 33.87
C ALA A 672 -5.81 -34.64 35.29
N ASP A 673 -5.93 -33.66 36.18
CA ASP A 673 -6.46 -33.88 37.53
C ASP A 673 -7.98 -34.10 37.51
N ARG A 674 -8.73 -33.48 36.57
CA ARG A 674 -10.13 -33.85 36.33
C ARG A 674 -10.25 -35.29 35.85
N ILE A 675 -9.39 -35.75 34.93
CA ILE A 675 -9.39 -37.15 34.47
C ILE A 675 -9.14 -38.12 35.64
N ARG A 676 -8.17 -37.84 36.51
CA ARG A 676 -7.92 -38.65 37.72
C ARG A 676 -9.12 -38.64 38.67
N TRP A 677 -9.80 -37.52 38.82
CA TRP A 677 -10.99 -37.41 39.66
C TRP A 677 -12.18 -38.18 39.08
N GLU A 678 -12.42 -38.10 37.76
CA GLU A 678 -13.41 -38.92 37.05
C GLU A 678 -13.06 -40.42 37.15
N GLU A 679 -11.79 -40.82 37.13
CA GLU A 679 -11.37 -42.22 37.33
C GLU A 679 -11.59 -42.70 38.77
N MET A 680 -11.30 -41.85 39.76
CA MET A 680 -11.60 -42.12 41.16
C MET A 680 -13.11 -42.26 41.38
N GLU A 681 -13.93 -41.39 40.80
CA GLU A 681 -15.39 -41.45 40.85
C GLU A 681 -15.92 -42.72 40.15
N ARG A 682 -15.33 -43.12 39.02
CA ARG A 682 -15.64 -44.41 38.37
C ARG A 682 -15.27 -45.60 39.27
N GLU A 683 -14.15 -45.57 40.01
CA GLU A 683 -13.83 -46.66 40.95
C GLU A 683 -14.73 -46.66 42.19
N VAL A 684 -15.11 -45.50 42.74
CA VAL A 684 -16.12 -45.41 43.79
C VAL A 684 -17.44 -46.02 43.31
N ASN A 685 -17.92 -45.66 42.11
CA ASN A 685 -19.11 -46.27 41.51
C ASN A 685 -18.94 -47.79 41.25
N ARG A 686 -17.74 -48.29 40.90
CA ARG A 686 -17.45 -49.73 40.82
C ARG A 686 -17.45 -50.41 42.20
N ILE A 687 -17.02 -49.73 43.25
CA ILE A 687 -17.09 -50.23 44.64
C ILE A 687 -18.53 -50.24 45.13
N GLU A 688 -19.32 -49.20 44.86
CA GLU A 688 -20.74 -49.14 45.25
C GLU A 688 -21.59 -50.15 44.49
N THR A 689 -21.39 -50.34 43.19
CA THR A 689 -22.08 -51.41 42.43
C THR A 689 -21.66 -52.80 42.89
N ARG A 690 -20.38 -53.03 43.24
CA ARG A 690 -19.93 -54.25 43.92
C ARG A 690 -20.64 -54.43 45.28
N GLN A 691 -20.69 -53.41 46.13
CA GLN A 691 -21.38 -53.47 47.42
C GLN A 691 -22.88 -53.71 47.27
N HIS A 692 -23.54 -53.05 46.32
CA HIS A 692 -24.97 -53.23 46.04
C HIS A 692 -25.26 -54.64 45.52
N GLY A 693 -24.39 -55.17 44.64
CA GLY A 693 -24.40 -56.57 44.24
C GLY A 693 -24.22 -57.52 45.43
N TRP A 694 -23.33 -57.20 46.37
CA TRP A 694 -23.10 -57.98 47.58
C TRP A 694 -24.30 -57.95 48.55
N ARG A 695 -24.90 -56.78 48.79
CA ARG A 695 -26.14 -56.62 49.58
C ARG A 695 -27.31 -57.38 48.93
N THR A 696 -27.43 -57.32 47.61
CA THR A 696 -28.45 -58.05 46.84
C THR A 696 -28.22 -59.55 46.87
N TRP A 697 -26.96 -60.01 46.83
CA TRP A 697 -26.59 -61.42 46.97
C TRP A 697 -26.87 -61.95 48.39
N LEU A 698 -26.53 -61.19 49.44
CA LEU A 698 -26.85 -61.52 50.84
C LEU A 698 -28.37 -61.62 51.05
N SER A 699 -29.13 -60.64 50.56
CA SER A 699 -30.59 -60.63 50.60
C SER A 699 -31.20 -61.84 49.87
N ARG A 700 -30.70 -62.17 48.67
CA ARG A 700 -31.16 -63.33 47.88
C ARG A 700 -30.82 -64.68 48.51
N ASN A 701 -29.83 -64.73 49.40
CA ASN A 701 -29.46 -65.91 50.19
C ASN A 701 -30.05 -65.91 51.61
N GLY A 702 -31.00 -65.01 51.92
CA GLY A 702 -31.72 -65.01 53.20
C GLY A 702 -30.93 -64.46 54.40
N VAL A 703 -29.79 -63.80 54.18
CA VAL A 703 -29.02 -63.17 55.27
C VAL A 703 -29.69 -61.83 55.61
N GLY A 704 -30.62 -61.87 56.57
CA GLY A 704 -31.34 -60.69 57.07
C GLY A 704 -30.38 -59.64 57.67
N PRO A 705 -30.73 -58.34 57.59
CA PRO A 705 -29.81 -57.24 57.94
C PRO A 705 -29.27 -57.29 59.38
N ASP A 706 -30.06 -57.79 60.34
CA ASP A 706 -29.66 -57.94 61.74
C ASP A 706 -28.49 -58.92 61.96
N SER A 707 -28.14 -59.73 60.96
CA SER A 707 -27.05 -60.72 61.04
C SER A 707 -25.66 -60.08 61.03
N VAL A 708 -25.51 -58.88 60.46
CA VAL A 708 -24.20 -58.26 60.19
C VAL A 708 -23.66 -57.54 61.44
N SER A 709 -24.52 -57.08 62.33
CA SER A 709 -24.17 -56.30 63.53
C SER A 709 -23.53 -57.11 64.67
N ARG A 710 -23.17 -58.38 64.47
CA ARG A 710 -22.72 -59.30 65.52
C ARG A 710 -21.34 -59.94 65.29
N ILE A 711 -20.50 -59.35 64.43
CA ILE A 711 -19.13 -59.83 64.14
C ILE A 711 -18.09 -58.69 64.27
N SER A 712 -18.16 -57.92 65.36
CA SER A 712 -17.14 -56.91 65.70
C SER A 712 -16.98 -56.69 67.22
N SER A 713 -16.96 -57.78 67.99
CA SER A 713 -16.54 -57.76 69.39
C SER A 713 -15.97 -59.12 69.80
N GLY A 714 -14.78 -59.12 70.40
CA GLY A 714 -14.00 -60.33 70.70
C GLY A 714 -13.01 -60.69 69.57
N GLY A 715 -11.70 -60.74 69.82
CA GLY A 715 -11.02 -60.35 71.06
C GLY A 715 -9.49 -60.41 70.94
N SER A 716 -8.80 -59.72 71.85
CA SER A 716 -7.33 -59.66 71.88
C SER A 716 -6.71 -60.95 72.42
N ARG A 717 -5.71 -61.50 71.72
CA ARG A 717 -4.55 -62.15 72.37
C ARG A 717 -3.33 -62.21 71.44
N ALA A 718 -2.15 -62.18 72.04
CA ALA A 718 -0.86 -62.06 71.35
C ALA A 718 -0.28 -63.42 70.93
N ALA A 719 0.60 -63.38 69.92
CA ALA A 719 1.63 -64.38 69.63
C ALA A 719 2.79 -63.69 68.87
N ASP A 720 4.01 -64.23 69.04
CA ASP A 720 5.28 -63.68 68.57
C ASP A 720 5.74 -64.23 67.19
N PRO A 721 6.76 -63.61 66.52
CA PRO A 721 7.25 -63.96 65.16
C PRO A 721 8.35 -65.08 65.18
N PRO A 722 9.05 -65.45 64.06
CA PRO A 722 8.97 -65.02 62.64
C PRO A 722 8.44 -66.14 61.69
N PRO A 723 9.17 -66.92 60.83
CA PRO A 723 10.61 -67.07 60.52
C PRO A 723 11.01 -66.44 59.15
N ALA A 724 11.75 -67.13 58.26
CA ALA A 724 12.41 -66.61 57.05
C ALA A 724 12.47 -67.63 55.87
N ASP A 725 13.12 -67.19 54.77
CA ASP A 725 13.84 -67.94 53.71
C ASP A 725 13.17 -68.57 52.45
N LEU A 726 13.70 -68.09 51.30
CA LEU A 726 14.26 -68.80 50.13
C LEU A 726 13.45 -69.86 49.35
N THR A 727 13.11 -69.52 48.10
CA THR A 727 13.71 -70.01 46.81
C THR A 727 12.79 -69.65 45.64
N GLN A 728 13.13 -69.68 44.34
CA GLN A 728 14.28 -69.37 43.47
C GLN A 728 13.83 -69.79 42.03
N ASP A 729 14.56 -69.43 40.98
CA ASP A 729 14.32 -69.76 39.54
C ASP A 729 13.07 -69.12 38.87
N SER A 730 13.08 -68.69 37.60
CA SER A 730 14.10 -68.58 36.54
C SER A 730 13.85 -67.27 35.75
N ALA A 731 14.81 -66.36 35.55
CA ALA A 731 15.93 -66.36 34.59
C ALA A 731 15.59 -65.78 33.19
N LEU A 732 16.56 -65.08 32.57
CA LEU A 732 16.51 -64.34 31.27
C LEU A 732 15.69 -63.04 31.26
N SER A 733 16.06 -61.96 30.54
CA SER A 733 17.35 -61.55 29.96
C SER A 733 17.33 -60.03 29.61
N LEU A 734 18.52 -59.45 29.38
CA LEU A 734 18.81 -58.07 28.95
C LEU A 734 18.59 -56.95 29.99
N GLY A 735 19.65 -56.16 30.22
CA GLY A 735 19.62 -54.93 31.01
C GLY A 735 20.69 -53.94 30.54
N TRP A 736 20.54 -52.67 30.90
CA TRP A 736 21.53 -51.59 30.68
C TRP A 736 21.78 -50.82 32.00
N PRO A 737 22.99 -50.27 32.24
CA PRO A 737 23.48 -50.02 33.60
C PRO A 737 23.35 -48.57 34.10
N LEU A 738 23.41 -48.38 35.43
CA LEU A 738 23.26 -47.10 36.11
C LEU A 738 24.35 -46.88 37.19
N HIS A 739 25.49 -46.31 36.82
CA HIS A 739 26.55 -45.80 37.72
C HIS A 739 27.45 -44.80 36.94
N ALA A 740 28.18 -43.84 37.51
CA ALA A 740 28.07 -43.06 38.75
C ALA A 740 29.24 -42.05 38.77
N ARG A 741 29.09 -40.81 39.28
CA ARG A 741 30.20 -40.03 39.88
C ARG A 741 29.81 -38.71 40.59
N ARG A 742 30.39 -38.53 41.78
CA ARG A 742 30.78 -37.26 42.43
C ARG A 742 32.21 -36.88 41.92
N PRO A 743 32.81 -35.68 42.15
CA PRO A 743 32.91 -35.03 43.47
C PRO A 743 32.93 -33.47 43.50
N SER A 744 33.12 -32.95 44.71
CA SER A 744 33.35 -31.54 45.12
C SER A 744 34.84 -31.16 45.23
N VAL A 745 35.19 -29.87 45.21
CA VAL A 745 36.38 -29.28 45.87
C VAL A 745 36.23 -27.73 46.02
N LEU A 746 37.11 -27.09 46.79
CA LEU A 746 37.01 -25.77 47.46
C LEU A 746 37.25 -24.48 46.62
N ASP A 747 36.86 -23.35 47.24
CA ASP A 747 37.43 -21.97 47.23
C ASP A 747 38.99 -21.90 47.36
N PRO A 748 39.71 -20.75 47.18
CA PRO A 748 39.34 -19.37 47.61
C PRO A 748 39.89 -18.14 46.80
N LEU A 749 39.66 -16.92 47.36
CA LEU A 749 40.44 -15.63 47.30
C LEU A 749 39.91 -14.43 46.46
N MET A 750 39.61 -13.31 47.18
CA MET A 750 40.06 -11.89 47.02
C MET A 750 39.84 -11.15 45.65
N GLU A 751 39.59 -9.83 45.54
CA GLU A 751 39.68 -8.72 46.52
C GLU A 751 38.82 -7.47 46.14
N LYS A 752 38.49 -6.63 47.15
CA LYS A 752 38.19 -5.16 47.17
C LYS A 752 37.59 -4.42 45.94
N HIS A 753 36.46 -3.74 46.17
CA HIS A 753 36.23 -2.26 46.18
C HIS A 753 34.70 -1.99 46.12
N ALA A 754 33.98 -1.11 46.83
CA ALA A 754 34.19 0.07 47.69
C ALA A 754 33.44 1.31 47.11
N GLY A 755 32.29 1.69 47.71
CA GLY A 755 31.44 2.86 47.37
C GLY A 755 29.97 2.58 47.73
N ARG A 756 29.27 3.32 48.61
CA ARG A 756 28.75 4.70 48.45
C ARG A 756 28.08 4.94 47.08
N GLY A 757 26.79 5.21 46.95
CA GLY A 757 25.68 5.29 47.93
C GLY A 757 24.56 6.24 47.45
N MET A 758 23.29 6.00 47.82
CA MET A 758 22.14 6.88 47.50
C MET A 758 21.12 6.92 48.67
N PRO A 759 20.32 7.99 48.83
CA PRO A 759 19.54 8.27 50.05
C PRO A 759 18.05 7.90 49.96
N ALA A 760 17.31 8.23 51.02
CA ALA A 760 15.88 7.94 51.20
C ALA A 760 14.95 9.12 50.80
N ALA A 761 13.64 8.94 51.09
CA ALA A 761 12.49 9.78 50.76
C ALA A 761 11.92 9.54 49.32
N PHE A 762 10.62 9.71 49.04
CA PHE A 762 9.59 10.48 49.77
C PHE A 762 8.28 9.67 50.01
N ARG A 763 7.52 10.04 51.05
CA ARG A 763 6.11 9.61 51.26
C ARG A 763 5.18 10.65 50.63
N ALA A 764 4.15 10.24 49.90
CA ALA A 764 3.04 11.12 49.50
C ALA A 764 1.71 10.36 49.40
N ASP A 765 0.93 10.42 50.48
CA ASP A 765 -0.52 10.68 50.54
C ASP A 765 -1.44 10.20 49.40
N VAL A 766 -2.08 9.05 49.61
CA VAL A 766 -3.33 8.69 48.92
C VAL A 766 -4.49 9.44 49.57
N SER A 767 -4.79 10.64 49.06
CA SER A 767 -5.90 11.47 49.57
C SER A 767 -7.27 10.91 49.17
N ARG A 768 -8.08 10.61 50.20
CA ARG A 768 -9.42 10.02 50.11
C ARG A 768 -10.47 11.06 49.70
N ALA A 769 -10.76 11.18 48.42
CA ALA A 769 -11.85 12.03 47.92
C ALA A 769 -13.21 11.32 48.07
N GLN A 770 -14.11 11.88 48.88
CA GLN A 770 -15.52 11.52 48.90
C GLN A 770 -16.28 12.40 47.90
N THR A 771 -17.25 11.82 47.19
CA THR A 771 -18.33 12.57 46.52
C THR A 771 -19.69 12.10 47.05
N PRO A 772 -20.73 12.96 47.05
CA PRO A 772 -21.93 12.71 47.84
C PRO A 772 -22.90 11.76 47.13
N GLY A 773 -23.72 11.06 47.91
CA GLY A 773 -24.85 10.29 47.37
C GLY A 773 -25.90 11.21 46.76
N LEU A 774 -26.47 10.78 45.63
CA LEU A 774 -27.71 11.31 45.08
C LEU A 774 -28.77 10.21 45.18
N ASP A 775 -29.92 10.57 45.76
CA ASP A 775 -31.09 9.72 45.89
C ASP A 775 -31.83 9.64 44.53
N VAL A 776 -32.26 8.44 44.13
CA VAL A 776 -32.86 8.17 42.82
C VAL A 776 -34.13 7.31 42.93
N SER A 777 -34.96 7.55 43.95
CA SER A 777 -36.33 7.01 44.01
C SER A 777 -37.40 8.01 43.52
N SER A 778 -37.36 8.41 42.23
CA SER A 778 -38.53 8.91 41.45
C SER A 778 -38.16 9.39 40.04
N ILE A 779 -38.33 8.54 39.00
CA ILE A 779 -38.42 8.97 37.59
C ILE A 779 -39.53 8.14 36.91
N PRO A 780 -40.51 8.76 36.20
CA PRO A 780 -41.60 8.03 35.56
C PRO A 780 -41.15 7.29 34.30
N ALA A 781 -41.84 6.19 33.97
CA ALA A 781 -41.49 5.32 32.85
C ALA A 781 -41.62 6.03 31.49
N SER A 782 -40.52 6.07 30.73
CA SER A 782 -40.54 6.45 29.31
C SER A 782 -41.11 5.33 28.44
N PRO A 783 -41.79 5.65 27.32
CA PRO A 783 -42.38 4.65 26.44
C PRO A 783 -41.31 3.77 25.76
N LEU A 784 -41.67 2.51 25.52
CA LEU A 784 -40.79 1.50 24.92
C LEU A 784 -40.26 1.96 23.56
N ARG A 785 -38.93 2.04 23.46
CA ARG A 785 -38.23 2.22 22.18
C ARG A 785 -38.48 0.97 21.32
N PRO A 786 -38.91 1.08 20.05
CA PRO A 786 -39.05 -0.08 19.18
C PRO A 786 -37.69 -0.78 19.03
N PRO A 787 -37.66 -2.11 18.83
CA PRO A 787 -36.41 -2.84 18.63
C PRO A 787 -35.67 -2.26 17.42
N ALA A 788 -34.37 -2.04 17.58
CA ALA A 788 -33.54 -1.56 16.48
C ALA A 788 -33.59 -2.57 15.33
N SER A 789 -33.83 -2.08 14.11
CA SER A 789 -33.78 -2.90 12.89
C SER A 789 -32.48 -3.70 12.88
N PRO A 790 -32.51 -5.01 12.54
CA PRO A 790 -31.33 -5.85 12.60
C PRO A 790 -30.22 -5.25 11.75
N VAL A 791 -29.04 -5.07 12.36
CA VAL A 791 -27.86 -4.53 11.69
C VAL A 791 -27.40 -5.58 10.67
N LEU A 792 -27.84 -5.39 9.42
CA LEU A 792 -27.38 -6.21 8.30
C LEU A 792 -25.85 -6.13 8.26
N THR A 793 -25.19 -7.28 8.27
CA THR A 793 -23.75 -7.32 8.06
C THR A 793 -23.42 -6.79 6.66
N PRO A 794 -22.22 -6.22 6.43
CA PRO A 794 -21.83 -5.78 5.09
C PRO A 794 -21.94 -6.89 4.03
N GLN A 795 -21.80 -8.16 4.43
CA GLN A 795 -22.05 -9.32 3.59
C GLN A 795 -23.53 -9.50 3.24
N MET A 796 -24.45 -9.49 4.21
CA MET A 796 -25.90 -9.57 3.91
C MET A 796 -26.38 -8.37 3.09
N GLU A 797 -25.77 -7.20 3.27
CA GLU A 797 -26.06 -6.04 2.43
C GLU A 797 -25.51 -6.20 1.01
N ALA A 798 -24.35 -6.82 0.83
CA ALA A 798 -23.80 -7.18 -0.47
C ALA A 798 -24.67 -8.24 -1.18
N GLU A 799 -25.03 -9.33 -0.51
CA GLU A 799 -25.92 -10.38 -1.03
C GLU A 799 -27.29 -9.79 -1.47
N ARG A 800 -27.86 -8.90 -0.65
CA ARG A 800 -29.10 -8.17 -1.00
C ARG A 800 -28.93 -7.19 -2.17
N ARG A 801 -27.71 -6.67 -2.39
CA ARG A 801 -27.38 -5.86 -3.57
C ARG A 801 -27.22 -6.75 -4.81
N PHE A 802 -26.56 -7.90 -4.72
CA PHE A 802 -26.40 -8.86 -5.83
C PHE A 802 -27.74 -9.41 -6.33
N ALA A 803 -28.60 -9.93 -5.45
CA ALA A 803 -29.94 -10.41 -5.83
C ALA A 803 -30.82 -9.31 -6.47
N LYS A 804 -30.57 -8.04 -6.11
CA LYS A 804 -31.23 -6.89 -6.74
C LYS A 804 -30.63 -6.54 -8.11
N LEU A 805 -29.35 -6.83 -8.35
CA LEU A 805 -28.69 -6.63 -9.65
C LEU A 805 -29.07 -7.72 -10.65
N GLU A 806 -29.16 -8.98 -10.22
CA GLU A 806 -29.67 -10.09 -11.06
C GLU A 806 -31.07 -9.78 -11.57
N PHE A 807 -32.00 -9.43 -10.66
CA PHE A 807 -33.36 -9.01 -11.02
C PHE A 807 -33.39 -7.81 -11.99
N ILE A 808 -32.47 -6.85 -11.86
CA ILE A 808 -32.36 -5.71 -12.79
C ILE A 808 -31.79 -6.13 -14.14
N LEU A 809 -30.85 -7.07 -14.19
CA LEU A 809 -30.24 -7.57 -15.43
C LEU A 809 -31.22 -8.41 -16.24
N ASP A 810 -31.90 -9.38 -15.63
CA ASP A 810 -32.91 -10.21 -16.30
C ASP A 810 -34.06 -9.35 -16.84
N HIS A 811 -34.53 -8.40 -16.03
CA HIS A 811 -35.56 -7.45 -16.44
C HIS A 811 -35.08 -6.53 -17.57
N LEU A 812 -33.82 -6.05 -17.54
CA LEU A 812 -33.25 -5.25 -18.62
C LEU A 812 -33.10 -6.04 -19.93
N LEU A 813 -32.74 -7.33 -19.86
CA LEU A 813 -32.68 -8.22 -21.02
C LEU A 813 -34.07 -8.45 -21.62
N LEU A 814 -35.07 -8.76 -20.79
CA LEU A 814 -36.46 -8.94 -21.20
C LEU A 814 -37.02 -7.67 -21.88
N VAL A 815 -36.83 -6.51 -21.25
CA VAL A 815 -37.30 -5.22 -21.80
C VAL A 815 -36.53 -4.84 -23.08
N ARG A 816 -35.25 -5.19 -23.20
CA ARG A 816 -34.48 -5.00 -24.44
C ARG A 816 -35.00 -5.87 -25.58
N GLN A 817 -35.44 -7.09 -25.28
CA GLN A 817 -36.11 -7.96 -26.25
C GLN A 817 -37.49 -7.39 -26.65
N ASP A 818 -38.29 -6.89 -25.70
CA ASP A 818 -39.57 -6.23 -25.96
C ASP A 818 -39.41 -4.96 -26.81
N PHE A 819 -38.39 -4.14 -26.55
CA PHE A 819 -38.07 -2.96 -27.34
C PHE A 819 -37.67 -3.32 -28.77
N ALA A 820 -36.85 -4.35 -28.97
CA ALA A 820 -36.49 -4.85 -30.30
C ALA A 820 -37.70 -5.45 -31.06
N GLN A 821 -38.73 -5.94 -30.36
CA GLN A 821 -40.02 -6.36 -30.96
C GLN A 821 -40.98 -5.18 -31.24
N ALA A 822 -40.71 -4.00 -30.66
CA ALA A 822 -41.43 -2.76 -30.90
C ALA A 822 -40.82 -1.96 -32.05
N ASP A 823 -39.49 -1.87 -32.11
CA ASP A 823 -38.73 -1.12 -33.12
C ASP A 823 -38.64 -1.88 -34.45
N THR A 824 -39.78 -1.96 -35.16
CA THR A 824 -39.86 -2.64 -36.46
C THR A 824 -39.15 -1.91 -37.60
N SER A 825 -38.59 -0.71 -37.37
CA SER A 825 -37.73 -0.01 -38.35
C SER A 825 -36.24 -0.17 -38.01
N ASN A 826 -35.91 -0.63 -36.80
CA ASN A 826 -34.54 -0.78 -36.28
C ASN A 826 -33.76 0.56 -36.29
N GLU A 827 -34.48 1.67 -36.06
CA GLU A 827 -33.94 3.04 -36.05
C GLU A 827 -33.42 3.46 -34.66
N GLY A 828 -33.62 2.63 -33.63
CA GLY A 828 -33.15 2.85 -32.26
C GLY A 828 -34.12 3.61 -31.35
N GLY A 829 -35.33 3.94 -31.82
CA GLY A 829 -36.31 4.72 -31.07
C GLY A 829 -37.72 4.66 -31.65
N LEU A 830 -38.69 4.32 -30.79
CA LEU A 830 -40.07 3.99 -31.18
C LEU A 830 -40.87 5.24 -31.56
N ASP A 831 -41.42 5.27 -32.77
CA ASP A 831 -42.41 6.26 -33.16
C ASP A 831 -43.81 5.97 -32.56
N LEU A 832 -44.75 6.89 -32.80
CA LEU A 832 -46.10 6.80 -32.27
C LEU A 832 -46.90 5.59 -32.80
N GLN A 833 -46.63 5.11 -34.03
CA GLN A 833 -47.28 3.92 -34.60
C GLN A 833 -46.65 2.63 -34.07
N GLN A 834 -45.32 2.58 -33.94
CA GLN A 834 -44.59 1.45 -33.36
C GLN A 834 -45.01 1.20 -31.91
N LEU A 835 -45.06 2.26 -31.09
CA LEU A 835 -45.58 2.20 -29.72
C LEU A 835 -47.03 1.71 -29.69
N GLY A 836 -47.89 2.22 -30.58
CA GLY A 836 -49.29 1.79 -30.70
C GLY A 836 -49.41 0.30 -31.01
N ARG A 837 -48.78 -0.17 -32.10
CA ARG A 837 -48.80 -1.58 -32.51
C ARG A 837 -48.15 -2.51 -31.48
N TRP A 838 -47.19 -2.04 -30.68
CA TRP A 838 -46.64 -2.83 -29.57
C TRP A 838 -47.65 -2.93 -28.41
N LEU A 839 -48.24 -1.80 -28.01
CA LEU A 839 -49.26 -1.75 -26.95
C LEU A 839 -50.50 -2.59 -27.27
N GLU A 840 -51.02 -2.49 -28.50
CA GLU A 840 -52.14 -3.28 -28.99
C GLU A 840 -51.86 -4.79 -28.90
N ARG A 841 -50.61 -5.22 -29.17
CA ARG A 841 -50.17 -6.62 -29.10
C ARG A 841 -49.88 -7.13 -27.68
N LYS A 842 -49.46 -6.27 -26.76
CA LYS A 842 -48.86 -6.69 -25.46
C LYS A 842 -49.64 -6.29 -24.21
N ALA A 843 -50.40 -5.20 -24.21
CA ALA A 843 -50.94 -4.63 -22.96
C ALA A 843 -52.31 -3.93 -23.06
N MET A 844 -52.62 -3.25 -24.15
CA MET A 844 -53.84 -2.43 -24.29
C MET A 844 -54.42 -2.53 -25.72
N PRO A 845 -55.23 -3.56 -26.03
CA PRO A 845 -55.81 -3.81 -27.37
C PRO A 845 -56.78 -2.74 -27.91
N SER A 846 -57.03 -1.67 -27.15
CA SER A 846 -58.00 -0.63 -27.48
C SER A 846 -57.53 0.78 -27.08
N ILE A 847 -56.21 1.03 -27.12
CA ILE A 847 -55.67 2.36 -26.81
C ILE A 847 -56.05 3.36 -27.91
N THR A 848 -56.79 4.42 -27.56
CA THR A 848 -57.16 5.45 -28.53
C THR A 848 -55.95 6.30 -28.91
N TYR A 849 -55.93 6.84 -30.14
CA TYR A 849 -54.87 7.73 -30.61
C TYR A 849 -54.61 8.92 -29.68
N THR A 850 -55.65 9.45 -29.02
CA THR A 850 -55.52 10.52 -28.01
C THR A 850 -54.81 10.05 -26.74
N GLN A 851 -55.13 8.85 -26.25
CA GLN A 851 -54.41 8.25 -25.11
C GLN A 851 -52.95 7.94 -25.49
N LEU A 852 -52.72 7.36 -26.67
CA LEU A 852 -51.38 7.03 -27.19
C LEU A 852 -50.51 8.29 -27.36
N LYS A 853 -51.08 9.39 -27.87
CA LYS A 853 -50.40 10.69 -28.01
C LYS A 853 -50.15 11.39 -26.67
N ASN A 854 -51.00 11.18 -25.67
CA ASN A 854 -50.77 11.68 -24.31
C ASN A 854 -49.73 10.82 -23.57
N LEU A 855 -49.71 9.50 -23.81
CA LEU A 855 -48.69 8.60 -23.29
C LEU A 855 -47.31 8.92 -23.88
N MET A 856 -47.22 9.13 -25.19
CA MET A 856 -46.00 9.59 -25.86
C MET A 856 -45.44 10.85 -25.16
N LYS A 857 -46.26 11.89 -24.96
CA LYS A 857 -45.87 13.12 -24.23
C LYS A 857 -45.40 12.93 -22.78
N GLN A 858 -45.69 11.78 -22.16
CA GLN A 858 -45.27 11.45 -20.79
C GLN A 858 -44.02 10.56 -20.77
N VAL A 859 -43.82 9.73 -21.79
CA VAL A 859 -42.69 8.79 -21.89
C VAL A 859 -41.49 9.40 -22.63
N ASP A 860 -41.74 10.18 -23.68
CA ASP A 860 -40.76 11.01 -24.40
C ASP A 860 -40.35 12.20 -23.53
N VAL A 861 -39.34 11.99 -22.68
CA VAL A 861 -38.81 12.97 -21.72
C VAL A 861 -37.90 13.97 -22.44
N ASN A 862 -37.16 13.53 -23.46
CA ASN A 862 -36.28 14.38 -24.26
C ASN A 862 -37.04 15.25 -25.29
N ARG A 863 -38.30 14.90 -25.61
CA ARG A 863 -39.20 15.53 -26.60
C ARG A 863 -38.77 15.38 -28.05
N SER A 864 -38.14 14.25 -28.39
CA SER A 864 -37.71 13.89 -29.74
C SER A 864 -38.85 13.51 -30.68
N GLY A 865 -40.04 13.21 -30.15
CA GLY A 865 -41.16 12.62 -30.90
C GLY A 865 -41.04 11.10 -31.09
N ARG A 866 -40.02 10.48 -30.48
CA ARG A 866 -39.77 9.04 -30.40
C ARG A 866 -39.47 8.67 -28.95
N ILE A 867 -39.54 7.38 -28.62
CA ILE A 867 -39.15 6.85 -27.31
C ILE A 867 -37.84 6.08 -27.46
N GLU A 868 -36.77 6.55 -26.82
CA GLU A 868 -35.50 5.84 -26.75
C GLU A 868 -35.62 4.58 -25.86
N PHE A 869 -34.69 3.62 -26.02
CA PHE A 869 -34.66 2.40 -25.19
C PHE A 869 -34.71 2.70 -23.68
N TRP A 870 -34.04 3.76 -23.20
CA TRP A 870 -34.02 4.09 -21.77
C TRP A 870 -35.34 4.70 -21.27
N GLU A 871 -36.06 5.41 -22.13
CA GLU A 871 -37.39 5.96 -21.83
C GLU A 871 -38.45 4.83 -21.83
N PHE A 872 -38.35 3.91 -22.79
CA PHE A 872 -39.16 2.68 -22.82
C PHE A 872 -38.88 1.79 -21.61
N PHE A 873 -37.59 1.56 -21.29
CA PHE A 873 -37.17 0.77 -20.12
C PHE A 873 -37.67 1.38 -18.82
N ALA A 874 -37.56 2.70 -18.68
CA ALA A 874 -38.13 3.40 -17.56
C ALA A 874 -39.65 3.13 -17.49
N TRP A 875 -40.41 3.48 -18.53
CA TRP A 875 -41.87 3.36 -18.53
C TRP A 875 -42.38 1.91 -18.30
N GLN A 876 -41.76 0.90 -18.94
CA GLN A 876 -42.15 -0.50 -18.74
C GLN A 876 -41.82 -0.98 -17.31
N THR A 877 -40.69 -0.55 -16.74
CA THR A 877 -40.34 -0.83 -15.33
C THR A 877 -41.35 -0.20 -14.36
N PHE A 878 -41.76 1.05 -14.60
CA PHE A 878 -42.80 1.70 -13.82
C PHE A 878 -44.14 0.95 -13.90
N LEU A 879 -44.54 0.49 -15.10
CA LEU A 879 -45.74 -0.32 -15.30
C LEU A 879 -45.70 -1.60 -14.48
N ILE A 880 -44.60 -2.36 -14.53
CA ILE A 880 -44.46 -3.63 -13.81
C ILE A 880 -44.45 -3.40 -12.29
N LEU A 881 -43.72 -2.39 -11.78
CA LEU A 881 -43.73 -2.06 -10.35
C LEU A 881 -45.14 -1.66 -9.87
N ARG A 882 -45.87 -0.88 -10.66
CA ARG A 882 -47.23 -0.39 -10.36
C ARG A 882 -48.32 -1.46 -10.47
N LEU A 883 -48.10 -2.51 -11.27
CA LEU A 883 -49.02 -3.65 -11.39
C LEU A 883 -48.70 -4.78 -10.41
N GLY A 884 -47.43 -4.96 -10.03
CA GLY A 884 -46.97 -6.07 -9.21
C GLY A 884 -46.82 -5.80 -7.70
N THR A 885 -46.81 -4.54 -7.25
CA THR A 885 -46.51 -4.22 -5.84
C THR A 885 -47.33 -3.05 -5.27
N SER A 886 -47.59 -3.09 -3.96
CA SER A 886 -48.27 -2.04 -3.19
C SER A 886 -47.36 -0.83 -2.87
N VAL A 887 -46.53 -0.41 -3.83
CA VAL A 887 -45.65 0.75 -3.70
C VAL A 887 -46.50 2.03 -3.73
N PRO A 888 -46.23 3.02 -2.83
CA PRO A 888 -47.01 4.26 -2.78
C PRO A 888 -46.96 5.03 -4.10
N ARG A 889 -48.00 5.84 -4.37
CA ARG A 889 -48.15 6.65 -5.58
C ARG A 889 -47.06 7.74 -5.70
N THR A 890 -45.88 7.35 -6.15
CA THR A 890 -44.90 8.29 -6.71
C THR A 890 -45.42 8.82 -8.04
N ASP A 891 -45.22 10.10 -8.29
CA ASP A 891 -45.72 10.76 -9.49
C ASP A 891 -44.91 10.29 -10.73
N PHE A 892 -45.61 9.92 -11.80
CA PHE A 892 -44.98 9.30 -12.99
C PHE A 892 -43.92 10.22 -13.59
N ASP A 893 -44.27 11.50 -13.70
CA ASP A 893 -43.43 12.60 -14.15
C ASP A 893 -42.13 12.76 -13.36
N VAL A 894 -42.15 12.47 -12.05
CA VAL A 894 -40.99 12.56 -11.17
C VAL A 894 -40.12 11.31 -11.31
N TRP A 895 -40.74 10.13 -11.40
CA TRP A 895 -40.03 8.88 -11.54
C TRP A 895 -39.36 8.74 -12.92
N MET A 896 -40.05 9.12 -14.02
CA MET A 896 -39.48 9.15 -15.37
C MET A 896 -38.31 10.14 -15.46
N ARG A 897 -38.49 11.37 -14.95
CA ARG A 897 -37.39 12.34 -14.89
C ARG A 897 -36.23 11.82 -14.06
N TYR A 898 -36.47 11.17 -12.92
CA TYR A 898 -35.40 10.57 -12.12
C TYR A 898 -34.65 9.46 -12.89
N ALA A 899 -35.37 8.53 -13.53
CA ALA A 899 -34.77 7.42 -14.27
C ALA A 899 -33.89 7.88 -15.45
N VAL A 900 -34.39 8.85 -16.24
CA VAL A 900 -33.65 9.42 -17.37
C VAL A 900 -32.50 10.34 -16.90
N GLN A 901 -32.75 11.22 -15.92
CA GLN A 901 -31.79 12.25 -15.48
C GLN A 901 -30.68 11.72 -14.55
N THR A 902 -30.93 10.65 -13.78
CA THR A 902 -29.84 9.92 -13.08
C THR A 902 -28.92 9.18 -14.05
N ASN A 903 -29.41 8.91 -15.26
CA ASN A 903 -28.65 8.39 -16.39
C ASN A 903 -27.91 7.11 -15.99
N TYR A 904 -28.68 6.03 -15.75
CA TYR A 904 -28.23 4.72 -15.22
C TYR A 904 -26.91 4.20 -15.84
N THR A 905 -26.64 4.53 -17.10
CA THR A 905 -25.36 4.32 -17.79
C THR A 905 -24.13 4.69 -16.95
N ARG A 906 -24.17 5.80 -16.19
CA ARG A 906 -23.01 6.39 -15.51
C ARG A 906 -22.64 5.71 -14.19
N ILE A 907 -23.55 4.91 -13.62
CA ILE A 907 -23.31 4.10 -12.41
C ILE A 907 -22.94 2.66 -12.78
N PHE A 908 -23.44 2.15 -13.91
CA PHE A 908 -23.30 0.73 -14.26
C PHE A 908 -22.34 0.39 -15.42
N ILE A 909 -22.06 1.29 -16.37
CA ILE A 909 -21.18 0.96 -17.52
C ILE A 909 -20.21 2.10 -17.87
N PRO A 910 -19.01 2.16 -17.25
CA PRO A 910 -17.99 3.16 -17.57
C PRO A 910 -17.25 2.97 -18.91
N LYS A 911 -17.47 1.88 -19.66
CA LYS A 911 -16.59 1.45 -20.79
C LYS A 911 -17.25 1.16 -22.15
N LEU A 912 -18.56 1.31 -22.33
CA LEU A 912 -19.24 1.09 -23.63
C LEU A 912 -19.75 2.39 -24.28
N ARG A 913 -18.89 3.43 -24.32
CA ARG A 913 -19.11 4.68 -25.07
C ARG A 913 -17.86 5.11 -25.84
N ALA A 914 -17.50 4.31 -26.83
CA ALA A 914 -16.69 4.71 -27.97
C ALA A 914 -17.19 3.96 -29.22
N ASP A 915 -17.30 4.68 -30.33
CA ASP A 915 -17.33 4.21 -31.72
C ASP A 915 -18.17 2.96 -32.07
N ARG A 916 -19.46 3.17 -32.40
CA ARG A 916 -20.09 2.43 -33.51
C ARG A 916 -21.30 3.17 -34.11
N ILE A 917 -21.11 3.70 -35.31
CA ILE A 917 -22.19 3.92 -36.28
C ILE A 917 -22.40 2.58 -36.98
N LEU A 918 -23.66 2.13 -37.15
CA LEU A 918 -23.97 0.90 -37.88
C LEU A 918 -24.05 1.16 -39.40
N PRO A 919 -23.56 0.24 -40.24
CA PRO A 919 -23.67 0.37 -41.69
C PRO A 919 -25.09 0.04 -42.18
N THR A 920 -25.59 0.80 -43.14
CA THR A 920 -26.85 0.53 -43.85
C THR A 920 -26.64 -0.53 -44.94
N SER A 921 -27.22 -1.72 -44.78
CA SER A 921 -27.17 -2.79 -45.79
C SER A 921 -28.36 -2.70 -46.76
N THR A 922 -28.15 -2.10 -47.93
CA THR A 922 -29.05 -2.27 -49.10
C THR A 922 -28.77 -3.63 -49.77
N PRO A 923 -29.80 -4.46 -50.06
CA PRO A 923 -29.59 -5.74 -50.75
C PRO A 923 -29.54 -5.55 -52.27
N THR A 924 -28.47 -6.02 -52.93
CA THR A 924 -28.41 -6.14 -54.40
C THR A 924 -27.45 -7.28 -54.83
N ASP A 925 -28.06 -8.35 -55.34
CA ASP A 925 -27.62 -9.33 -56.35
C ASP A 925 -26.13 -9.66 -56.57
N MET A 926 -25.79 -10.95 -56.41
CA MET A 926 -25.27 -11.88 -57.46
C MET A 926 -24.62 -13.13 -56.82
N GLN A 927 -24.67 -14.35 -57.39
CA GLN A 927 -25.58 -14.93 -58.39
C GLN A 927 -25.53 -16.48 -58.32
N ASP A 928 -26.52 -17.14 -58.91
CA ASP A 928 -26.56 -18.53 -59.45
C ASP A 928 -26.03 -19.73 -58.64
N THR A 929 -26.94 -20.70 -58.42
CA THR A 929 -26.83 -21.97 -59.19
C THR A 929 -28.18 -22.69 -59.36
N SER A 930 -28.68 -22.71 -60.61
CA SER A 930 -29.52 -23.74 -61.24
C SER A 930 -30.74 -24.36 -60.51
N LEU A 931 -31.94 -24.24 -61.10
CA LEU A 931 -32.54 -25.32 -61.94
C LEU A 931 -33.93 -24.94 -62.54
N LEU A 932 -34.16 -25.38 -63.78
CA LEU A 932 -35.47 -25.71 -64.42
C LEU A 932 -36.55 -24.62 -64.64
N SER A 933 -36.36 -23.83 -65.71
CA SER A 933 -37.27 -23.74 -66.87
C SER A 933 -38.70 -24.30 -66.75
N THR A 934 -39.71 -23.44 -66.94
CA THR A 934 -40.57 -23.44 -68.16
C THR A 934 -41.06 -22.02 -68.44
#